data_AF-F0QZP5-F1
#
_entry.id   AF-F0QZP5-F1
#
_cell.length_a   1.000
_cell.length_b   1.000
_cell.length_c   1.000
_cell.angle_alpha   90.00
_cell.angle_beta   90.00
_cell.angle_gamma   90.00
#
_symmetry.space_group_name_H-M   'P 1'
#
loop_
_entity.id
_entity.type
_entity.pdbx_description
1 polymer ?
#
loop_
_entity_poly.entity_id
_entity_poly.type
_entity_poly.pdbx_seq_one_letter_code
_entity_poly.pdbx_strand_id
1 'polypeptide(L)'
;MIVECTKFDNIWNKAKNNVGEENLYSTYSWSEGVMSVILSNHIGEQITIENSQQAPAVFFDNTDYPIWIEFKDYVKKAQFGSILQNENDKFTFRRQILAGFLNYGNEVGRSEIQIIYQVGTEVRNFAFSFEVLSTKLNYHEHWKTIIEDIEQEYRMLSLDYMRRTFHGFSPDISGETPEIIWWSVFANEQKKFIQACKNIIDRPRHRLHEKASYKRADRLTFIPSCVENELAEHRSDSSHLYRVEECARTNDTQENRFLKFALSQITKKYETLKKRIEVIKNASDVMKEDMQVTLATLRHLQQNPFFRTVGNYKGLSQESLVLQKATGYSQVYRTWSLLQRSYSLNDGIYRLQTKDIATLYEIWCFIEVSHIVKEQLHIDDEDIDHRNRMEMNGLFTWELGKGEHSRILFKKDDVELAELVYNPKSTERENGSIGMSNLVVPTVPQKPDIVLQLTKNDLHNKMKFTYLFDAKYRIEGKEGNVDVPPDDTLNQMHRYRDAIYYKEYDKAPLKKEVIGGYILFPGDGEPLEVQKSKFYETIKEVNIGAFPLRPKDQKNRNLLEHFIGELINKKSTEIIDRVIPQKGTFVEVGNRILIGLVTNSSRKGYFQNFLDGTATLYYTGSHFPTTIALQDLHYFMPYIKGQGIRDVYEIVRVRTITAKEAKQVESEGTADDLRLAFELRFSRKLFEGYRQIDTHKMVNHTFVDTTFDKIEECVIIDEI
;
A
#
# COMPACT_ATOMS: atom_id res chain seq x y z
N MET A 1 -20.49 29.14 -29.51
CA MET A 1 -20.33 28.66 -28.12
C MET A 1 -19.38 29.60 -27.44
N ILE A 2 -19.72 30.08 -26.24
CA ILE A 2 -18.92 30.96 -25.41
C ILE A 2 -18.66 30.24 -24.09
N VAL A 3 -17.41 30.26 -23.65
CA VAL A 3 -16.98 29.72 -22.34
C VAL A 3 -16.34 30.87 -21.60
N GLU A 4 -16.83 31.16 -20.39
CA GLU A 4 -16.32 32.25 -19.56
C GLU A 4 -15.66 31.68 -18.29
N CYS A 5 -14.67 32.41 -17.75
CA CYS A 5 -14.07 32.11 -16.45
C CYS A 5 -13.62 33.43 -15.80
N THR A 6 -14.43 33.96 -14.89
CA THR A 6 -14.18 35.28 -14.28
C THR A 6 -12.93 35.32 -13.39
N LYS A 7 -12.44 34.15 -12.96
CA LYS A 7 -11.24 34.00 -12.12
C LYS A 7 -10.02 33.51 -12.90
N PHE A 8 -10.09 33.51 -14.22
CA PHE A 8 -9.08 32.88 -15.08
C PHE A 8 -7.67 33.37 -14.76
N ASP A 9 -7.46 34.67 -14.60
CA ASP A 9 -6.11 35.21 -14.36
C ASP A 9 -5.52 34.77 -13.03
N ASN A 10 -6.34 34.69 -11.98
CA ASN A 10 -5.90 34.20 -10.68
C ASN A 10 -5.51 32.72 -10.75
N ILE A 11 -6.28 31.93 -11.50
CA ILE A 11 -6.04 30.50 -11.71
C ILE A 11 -4.80 30.29 -12.57
N TRP A 12 -4.69 31.02 -13.68
CA TRP A 12 -3.55 30.99 -14.58
C TRP A 12 -2.26 31.39 -13.87
N ASN A 13 -2.26 32.49 -13.11
CA ASN A 13 -1.11 32.93 -12.33
C ASN A 13 -0.73 31.91 -11.26
N LYS A 14 -1.72 31.30 -10.59
CA LYS A 14 -1.47 30.21 -9.63
C LYS A 14 -0.83 29.00 -10.30
N ALA A 15 -1.39 28.56 -11.43
CA ALA A 15 -0.86 27.43 -12.20
C ALA A 15 0.56 27.72 -12.71
N LYS A 16 0.78 28.90 -13.25
CA LYS A 16 2.09 29.37 -13.75
C LYS A 16 3.15 29.35 -12.64
N ASN A 17 2.79 29.84 -11.45
CA ASN A 17 3.69 29.88 -10.29
C ASN A 17 4.02 28.50 -9.70
N ASN A 18 3.17 27.50 -9.93
CA ASN A 18 3.30 26.16 -9.35
C ASN A 18 3.88 25.13 -10.34
N VAL A 19 3.58 25.30 -11.64
CA VAL A 19 3.78 24.29 -12.68
C VAL A 19 4.67 24.80 -13.82
N GLY A 20 4.89 26.12 -13.94
CA GLY A 20 5.61 26.72 -15.07
C GLY A 20 4.69 26.95 -16.28
N GLU A 21 4.85 28.08 -16.96
CA GLU A 21 4.00 28.50 -18.09
C GLU A 21 4.13 27.58 -19.30
N GLU A 22 5.33 27.06 -19.53
CA GLU A 22 5.67 26.12 -20.61
C GLU A 22 4.89 24.81 -20.54
N ASN A 23 4.30 24.50 -19.38
CA ASN A 23 3.52 23.30 -19.14
C ASN A 23 1.99 23.55 -19.21
N LEU A 24 1.55 24.79 -19.46
CA LEU A 24 0.14 25.18 -19.46
C LEU A 24 -0.45 25.27 -20.87
N TYR A 25 -0.35 24.16 -21.61
CA TYR A 25 -0.93 24.04 -22.95
C TYR A 25 -1.93 22.87 -23.03
N SER A 26 -2.90 23.03 -23.93
CA SER A 26 -3.90 22.03 -24.27
C SER A 26 -3.96 21.87 -25.78
N THR A 27 -4.17 20.64 -26.26
CA THR A 27 -4.49 20.40 -27.67
C THR A 27 -6.01 20.48 -27.86
N TYR A 28 -6.46 21.45 -28.66
CA TYR A 28 -7.89 21.65 -28.92
C TYR A 28 -8.30 20.98 -30.23
N SER A 29 -9.44 20.29 -30.24
CA SER A 29 -9.97 19.67 -31.47
C SER A 29 -11.49 19.74 -31.51
N TRP A 30 -12.09 19.81 -32.70
CA TRP A 30 -13.55 19.89 -32.84
C TRP A 30 -14.09 19.24 -34.11
N SER A 31 -15.40 18.98 -34.12
CA SER A 31 -16.16 18.48 -35.27
C SER A 31 -16.23 19.48 -36.43
N GLU A 32 -16.53 19.02 -37.64
CA GLU A 32 -16.65 19.88 -38.83
C GLU A 32 -17.69 21.01 -38.68
N GLY A 33 -17.54 22.08 -39.48
CA GLY A 33 -18.48 23.21 -39.53
C GLY A 33 -18.15 24.38 -38.60
N VAL A 34 -16.93 24.44 -38.07
CA VAL A 34 -16.44 25.56 -37.25
C VAL A 34 -15.75 26.61 -38.12
N MET A 35 -16.20 27.87 -37.99
CA MET A 35 -15.64 29.02 -38.71
C MET A 35 -14.35 29.54 -38.06
N SER A 36 -14.35 29.67 -36.74
CA SER A 36 -13.21 30.12 -35.96
C SER A 36 -13.36 29.73 -34.49
N VAL A 37 -12.23 29.61 -33.80
CA VAL A 37 -12.15 29.48 -32.34
C VAL A 37 -11.20 30.56 -31.86
N ILE A 38 -11.67 31.40 -30.94
CA ILE A 38 -10.93 32.58 -30.46
C ILE A 38 -10.80 32.49 -28.96
N LEU A 39 -9.56 32.54 -28.47
CA LEU A 39 -9.23 32.71 -27.07
C LEU A 39 -9.00 34.21 -26.81
N SER A 40 -9.78 34.79 -25.90
CA SER A 40 -9.58 36.18 -25.45
C SER A 40 -8.95 36.17 -24.06
N ASN A 41 -7.79 36.81 -23.89
CA ASN A 41 -7.20 37.00 -22.57
C ASN A 41 -7.80 38.23 -21.85
N HIS A 42 -7.46 38.42 -20.57
CA HIS A 42 -7.96 39.54 -19.75
C HIS A 42 -7.51 40.92 -20.21
N ILE A 43 -6.46 40.99 -21.03
CA ILE A 43 -5.94 42.22 -21.64
C ILE A 43 -6.67 42.52 -22.96
N GLY A 44 -7.54 41.62 -23.42
CA GLY A 44 -8.32 41.76 -24.65
C GLY A 44 -7.57 41.32 -25.91
N GLU A 45 -6.39 40.70 -25.79
CA GLU A 45 -5.74 40.07 -26.94
C GLU A 45 -6.51 38.82 -27.34
N GLN A 46 -6.71 38.68 -28.65
CA GLN A 46 -7.42 37.57 -29.26
C GLN A 46 -6.45 36.67 -30.00
N ILE A 47 -6.39 35.42 -29.58
CA ILE A 47 -5.60 34.37 -30.21
C ILE A 47 -6.56 33.45 -30.96
N THR A 48 -6.36 33.29 -32.26
CA THR A 48 -7.12 32.30 -33.03
C THR A 48 -6.48 30.93 -32.82
N ILE A 49 -7.28 29.94 -32.42
CA ILE A 49 -6.84 28.56 -32.22
C ILE A 49 -7.11 27.78 -33.51
N GLU A 50 -6.12 27.04 -33.97
CA GLU A 50 -6.25 26.11 -35.10
C GLU A 50 -6.64 24.70 -34.63
N ASN A 51 -7.40 23.98 -35.47
CA ASN A 51 -7.89 22.64 -35.11
C ASN A 51 -6.73 21.65 -34.96
N SER A 52 -6.75 20.86 -33.89
CA SER A 52 -5.73 19.87 -33.55
C SER A 52 -4.34 20.44 -33.32
N GLN A 53 -4.24 21.73 -32.99
CA GLN A 53 -2.99 22.37 -32.56
C GLN A 53 -2.99 22.70 -31.07
N GLN A 54 -1.79 22.89 -30.53
CA GLN A 54 -1.59 23.30 -29.16
C GLN A 54 -1.84 24.80 -29.00
N ALA A 55 -2.51 25.16 -27.92
CA ALA A 55 -2.71 26.55 -27.50
C ALA A 55 -2.71 26.62 -25.96
N PRO A 56 -2.63 27.82 -25.37
CA PRO A 56 -2.70 27.97 -23.91
C PRO A 56 -3.93 27.27 -23.31
N ALA A 57 -3.75 26.63 -22.16
CA ALA A 57 -4.81 25.89 -21.50
C ALA A 57 -5.87 26.82 -20.89
N VAL A 58 -7.14 26.52 -21.13
CA VAL A 58 -8.28 27.28 -20.58
C VAL A 58 -8.92 26.57 -19.40
N PHE A 59 -8.94 25.24 -19.46
CA PHE A 59 -9.68 24.40 -18.52
C PHE A 59 -8.76 23.84 -17.43
N PHE A 60 -9.15 24.06 -16.17
CA PHE A 60 -8.41 23.69 -14.98
C PHE A 60 -9.32 22.98 -13.99
N ASP A 61 -8.69 22.16 -13.16
CA ASP A 61 -9.33 21.45 -12.07
C ASP A 61 -9.96 22.42 -11.04
N ASN A 62 -11.05 21.99 -10.39
CA ASN A 62 -11.75 22.73 -9.33
C ASN A 62 -12.18 24.16 -9.72
N THR A 63 -12.50 24.38 -11.00
CA THR A 63 -12.91 25.68 -11.55
C THR A 63 -14.27 25.60 -12.21
N ASP A 64 -15.11 26.61 -11.99
CA ASP A 64 -16.41 26.75 -12.64
C ASP A 64 -16.29 27.46 -13.99
N TYR A 65 -16.80 26.83 -15.03
CA TYR A 65 -16.85 27.34 -16.40
C TYR A 65 -18.30 27.52 -16.85
N PRO A 66 -18.88 28.72 -16.73
CA PRO A 66 -20.13 29.06 -17.40
C PRO A 66 -20.01 28.90 -18.92
N ILE A 67 -21.00 28.24 -19.51
CA ILE A 67 -21.06 27.97 -20.95
C ILE A 67 -22.40 28.44 -21.50
N TRP A 68 -22.32 29.14 -22.63
CA TRP A 68 -23.46 29.68 -23.37
C TRP A 68 -23.35 29.30 -24.84
N ILE A 69 -24.39 28.66 -25.38
CA ILE A 69 -24.46 28.29 -26.79
C ILE A 69 -25.71 28.91 -27.38
N GLU A 70 -25.52 29.85 -28.30
CA GLU A 70 -26.57 30.45 -29.08
C GLU A 70 -26.79 29.66 -30.38
N PHE A 71 -28.04 29.29 -30.64
CA PHE A 71 -28.46 28.61 -31.86
C PHE A 71 -29.26 29.56 -32.76
N LYS A 72 -29.24 29.27 -34.06
CA LYS A 72 -30.12 29.96 -35.01
C LYS A 72 -31.57 29.49 -34.82
N ASP A 73 -32.53 30.32 -35.25
CA ASP A 73 -33.98 30.12 -35.03
C ASP A 73 -34.56 28.78 -35.52
N TYR A 74 -33.88 28.12 -36.45
CA TYR A 74 -34.28 26.82 -37.00
C TYR A 74 -34.03 25.65 -36.04
N VAL A 75 -33.17 25.81 -35.03
CA VAL A 75 -32.99 24.80 -33.98
C VAL A 75 -34.18 24.90 -33.03
N LYS A 76 -34.84 23.79 -32.71
CA LYS A 76 -36.00 23.83 -31.79
C LYS A 76 -35.75 23.11 -30.47
N LYS A 77 -34.74 22.25 -30.44
CA LYS A 77 -34.31 21.51 -29.27
C LYS A 77 -32.80 21.39 -29.31
N ALA A 78 -32.17 21.63 -28.17
CA ALA A 78 -30.77 21.36 -27.93
C ALA A 78 -30.59 20.89 -26.48
N GLN A 79 -29.60 20.05 -26.26
CA GLN A 79 -29.24 19.55 -24.94
C GLN A 79 -27.73 19.34 -24.85
N PHE A 80 -27.23 19.36 -23.62
CA PHE A 80 -25.89 18.87 -23.35
C PHE A 80 -25.85 17.36 -23.57
N GLY A 81 -24.73 16.88 -24.13
CA GLY A 81 -24.57 15.51 -24.59
C GLY A 81 -23.88 14.58 -23.59
N SER A 82 -23.96 14.84 -22.27
CA SER A 82 -23.35 13.92 -21.29
C SER A 82 -24.16 12.63 -21.20
N ILE A 83 -23.46 11.53 -20.91
CA ILE A 83 -24.08 10.26 -20.53
C ILE A 83 -24.64 10.30 -19.10
N LEU A 84 -24.14 11.23 -18.28
CA LEU A 84 -24.54 11.39 -16.89
C LEU A 84 -25.68 12.40 -16.81
N GLN A 85 -26.86 11.94 -16.39
CA GLN A 85 -28.06 12.79 -16.34
C GLN A 85 -27.88 14.00 -15.42
N ASN A 86 -27.17 13.83 -14.30
CA ASN A 86 -26.87 14.92 -13.36
C ASN A 86 -26.01 16.04 -13.98
N GLU A 87 -25.22 15.76 -15.03
CA GLU A 87 -24.49 16.78 -15.77
C GLU A 87 -25.38 17.47 -16.79
N ASN A 88 -26.23 16.71 -17.48
CA ASN A 88 -27.21 17.28 -18.41
C ASN A 88 -28.18 18.23 -17.69
N ASP A 89 -28.58 17.91 -16.46
CA ASP A 89 -29.48 18.71 -15.65
C ASP A 89 -28.88 20.08 -15.25
N LYS A 90 -27.55 20.25 -15.34
CA LYS A 90 -26.88 21.54 -15.13
C LYS A 90 -27.08 22.52 -16.30
N PHE A 91 -27.58 22.03 -17.43
CA PHE A 91 -27.82 22.82 -18.62
C PHE A 91 -29.31 23.02 -18.88
N THR A 92 -29.67 24.24 -19.29
CA THR A 92 -31.05 24.60 -19.63
C THR A 92 -31.09 25.22 -21.01
N PHE A 93 -31.98 24.69 -21.86
CA PHE A 93 -32.25 25.26 -23.18
C PHE A 93 -33.51 26.14 -23.15
N ARG A 94 -33.35 27.44 -23.40
CA ARG A 94 -34.46 28.42 -23.51
C ARG A 94 -34.13 29.50 -24.54
N ARG A 95 -35.13 29.89 -25.33
CA ARG A 95 -35.02 30.99 -26.33
C ARG A 95 -33.78 30.87 -27.23
N GLN A 96 -33.53 29.68 -27.78
CA GLN A 96 -32.36 29.36 -28.62
C GLN A 96 -31.00 29.43 -27.93
N ILE A 97 -30.99 29.50 -26.60
CA ILE A 97 -29.76 29.51 -25.82
C ILE A 97 -29.74 28.24 -24.96
N LEU A 98 -28.67 27.46 -25.09
CA LEU A 98 -28.32 26.41 -24.13
C LEU A 98 -27.27 26.97 -23.18
N ALA A 99 -27.59 27.04 -21.89
CA ALA A 99 -26.76 27.64 -20.87
C ALA A 99 -26.57 26.70 -19.68
N GLY A 100 -25.37 26.67 -19.10
CA GLY A 100 -25.04 25.87 -17.92
C GLY A 100 -23.63 26.16 -17.42
N PHE A 101 -23.12 25.33 -16.52
CA PHE A 101 -21.74 25.42 -16.04
C PHE A 101 -21.10 24.03 -15.96
N LEU A 102 -19.80 23.98 -16.25
CA LEU A 102 -18.96 22.80 -16.05
C LEU A 102 -17.99 23.03 -14.90
N ASN A 103 -17.84 22.02 -14.05
CA ASN A 103 -16.80 21.98 -13.03
C ASN A 103 -16.27 20.55 -13.02
N TYR A 104 -14.96 20.42 -13.26
CA TYR A 104 -14.29 19.13 -13.35
C TYR A 104 -13.85 18.59 -11.98
N GLY A 105 -13.95 19.36 -10.90
CA GLY A 105 -13.47 18.93 -9.58
C GLY A 105 -11.99 18.50 -9.66
N ASN A 106 -11.69 17.28 -9.26
CA ASN A 106 -10.34 16.71 -9.39
C ASN A 106 -10.12 15.93 -10.70
N GLU A 107 -11.04 16.02 -11.64
CA GLU A 107 -10.99 15.29 -12.90
C GLU A 107 -10.13 16.01 -13.94
N VAL A 108 -8.88 15.56 -14.07
CA VAL A 108 -7.93 16.11 -15.06
C VAL A 108 -7.78 15.19 -16.26
N GLY A 109 -7.31 15.74 -17.38
CA GLY A 109 -7.06 15.02 -18.62
C GLY A 109 -7.96 15.48 -19.76
N ARG A 110 -8.01 14.69 -20.83
CA ARG A 110 -8.80 15.07 -22.01
C ARG A 110 -10.27 15.02 -21.68
N SER A 111 -10.97 16.05 -22.09
CA SER A 111 -12.41 16.22 -21.91
C SER A 111 -13.03 16.71 -23.21
N GLU A 112 -14.35 16.57 -23.31
CA GLU A 112 -15.12 17.05 -24.43
C GLU A 112 -16.44 17.67 -24.01
N ILE A 113 -16.78 18.77 -24.67
CA ILE A 113 -18.11 19.36 -24.65
C ILE A 113 -18.88 18.77 -25.82
N GLN A 114 -19.88 17.95 -25.50
CA GLN A 114 -20.81 17.40 -26.49
C GLN A 114 -22.13 18.16 -26.47
N ILE A 115 -22.60 18.52 -27.67
CA ILE A 115 -23.87 19.22 -27.87
C ILE A 115 -24.70 18.41 -28.85
N ILE A 116 -25.93 18.09 -28.44
CA ILE A 116 -26.90 17.39 -29.28
C ILE A 116 -28.03 18.37 -29.61
N TYR A 117 -28.30 18.60 -30.89
CA TYR A 117 -29.31 19.56 -31.32
C TYR A 117 -30.08 19.10 -32.56
N GLN A 118 -31.32 19.57 -32.69
CA GLN A 118 -32.24 19.14 -33.74
C GLN A 118 -32.42 20.24 -34.80
N VAL A 119 -32.19 19.89 -36.07
CA VAL A 119 -32.45 20.72 -37.24
C VAL A 119 -33.50 20.03 -38.11
N GLY A 120 -34.73 20.56 -38.10
CA GLY A 120 -35.85 19.87 -38.77
C GLY A 120 -36.13 18.51 -38.13
N THR A 121 -35.97 17.43 -38.91
CA THR A 121 -36.08 16.03 -38.42
C THR A 121 -34.72 15.39 -38.10
N GLU A 122 -33.61 16.06 -38.44
CA GLU A 122 -32.26 15.53 -38.27
C GLU A 122 -31.72 15.90 -36.88
N VAL A 123 -31.12 14.91 -36.20
CA VAL A 123 -30.37 15.12 -34.96
C VAL A 123 -28.90 15.25 -35.33
N ARG A 124 -28.26 16.34 -34.88
CA ARG A 124 -26.86 16.63 -35.11
C ARG A 124 -26.11 16.68 -33.78
N ASN A 125 -24.85 16.29 -33.86
CA ASN A 125 -23.93 16.31 -32.73
C ASN A 125 -22.75 17.22 -33.06
N PHE A 126 -22.31 17.98 -32.07
CA PHE A 126 -21.08 18.76 -32.13
C PHE A 126 -20.21 18.42 -30.92
N ALA A 127 -18.94 18.14 -31.16
CA ALA A 127 -17.95 17.87 -30.12
C ALA A 127 -16.83 18.90 -30.18
N PHE A 128 -16.44 19.40 -29.00
CA PHE A 128 -15.27 20.25 -28.79
C PHE A 128 -14.41 19.65 -27.68
N SER A 129 -13.21 19.19 -28.01
CA SER A 129 -12.29 18.51 -27.10
C SER A 129 -11.11 19.39 -26.72
N PHE A 130 -10.62 19.21 -25.49
CA PHE A 130 -9.53 19.95 -24.86
C PHE A 130 -8.96 19.13 -23.70
N GLU A 131 -7.95 19.66 -23.02
CA GLU A 131 -7.38 19.08 -21.81
C GLU A 131 -7.70 19.95 -20.59
N VAL A 132 -8.14 19.31 -19.51
CA VAL A 132 -8.31 19.90 -18.18
C VAL A 132 -7.01 19.69 -17.41
N LEU A 133 -6.31 20.78 -17.07
CA LEU A 133 -5.03 20.72 -16.37
C LEU A 133 -5.17 20.91 -14.86
N SER A 134 -4.16 20.47 -14.11
CA SER A 134 -4.04 20.78 -12.68
C SER A 134 -3.31 22.10 -12.46
N THR A 135 -3.77 22.87 -11.47
CA THR A 135 -3.05 24.04 -10.95
C THR A 135 -1.95 23.71 -9.93
N LYS A 136 -1.79 22.44 -9.55
CA LYS A 136 -0.91 21.98 -8.45
C LYS A 136 0.23 21.07 -8.91
N LEU A 137 0.02 20.28 -9.95
CA LEU A 137 1.02 19.35 -10.50
C LEU A 137 1.11 19.51 -12.00
N ASN A 138 2.32 19.28 -12.53
CA ASN A 138 2.54 19.20 -13.97
C ASN A 138 1.82 17.98 -14.56
N TYR A 139 0.75 18.25 -15.32
CA TYR A 139 -0.04 17.21 -15.98
C TYR A 139 0.74 16.47 -17.08
N HIS A 140 1.67 17.13 -17.77
CA HIS A 140 2.39 16.49 -18.88
C HIS A 140 3.54 15.63 -18.39
N GLU A 141 4.12 15.97 -17.23
CA GLU A 141 5.25 15.25 -16.65
C GLU A 141 4.91 14.43 -15.41
N HIS A 142 4.48 15.08 -14.32
CA HIS A 142 4.33 14.44 -13.01
C HIS A 142 3.23 13.39 -13.02
N TRP A 143 2.13 13.69 -13.70
CA TRP A 143 1.03 12.76 -13.88
C TRP A 143 1.46 11.45 -14.55
N LYS A 144 2.29 11.53 -15.60
CA LYS A 144 2.76 10.34 -16.33
C LYS A 144 3.60 9.46 -15.41
N THR A 145 4.49 10.07 -14.62
CA THR A 145 5.28 9.38 -13.61
C THR A 145 4.41 8.69 -12.56
N ILE A 146 3.41 9.40 -11.99
CA ILE A 146 2.47 8.81 -11.00
C ILE A 146 1.83 7.52 -11.53
N ILE A 147 1.38 7.55 -12.78
CA ILE A 147 0.76 6.39 -13.41
C ILE A 147 1.79 5.27 -13.64
N GLU A 148 2.98 5.61 -14.14
CA GLU A 148 4.06 4.64 -14.37
C GLU A 148 4.49 3.95 -13.07
N ASP A 149 4.61 4.68 -11.97
CA ASP A 149 4.99 4.14 -10.66
C ASP A 149 3.89 3.22 -10.11
N ILE A 150 2.62 3.64 -10.20
CA ILE A 150 1.46 2.79 -9.83
C ILE A 150 1.42 1.53 -10.69
N GLU A 151 1.72 1.62 -11.99
CA GLU A 151 1.79 0.47 -12.89
C GLU A 151 2.90 -0.51 -12.55
N GLN A 152 4.07 -0.01 -12.14
CA GLN A 152 5.20 -0.85 -11.75
C GLN A 152 4.87 -1.69 -10.51
N GLU A 153 4.29 -1.06 -9.49
CA GLU A 153 3.96 -1.69 -8.21
C GLU A 153 2.71 -2.59 -8.34
N TYR A 154 1.65 -2.07 -8.97
CA TYR A 154 0.34 -2.71 -9.08
C TYR A 154 -0.10 -2.90 -10.53
N ARG A 155 0.67 -3.72 -11.27
CA ARG A 155 0.46 -4.09 -12.69
C ARG A 155 -0.97 -4.44 -13.16
N MET A 156 -1.91 -4.74 -12.26
CA MET A 156 -3.32 -5.08 -12.55
C MET A 156 -4.34 -4.08 -11.99
N LEU A 157 -3.97 -3.26 -10.99
CA LEU A 157 -4.78 -2.15 -10.47
C LEU A 157 -4.88 -1.06 -11.55
N SER A 158 -3.77 -0.86 -12.26
CA SER A 158 -3.74 -0.02 -13.44
C SER A 158 -4.75 -0.47 -14.50
N LEU A 159 -5.01 -1.76 -14.72
CA LEU A 159 -5.96 -2.21 -15.75
C LEU A 159 -7.44 -1.90 -15.44
N ASP A 160 -7.82 -1.79 -14.16
CA ASP A 160 -9.19 -1.38 -13.77
C ASP A 160 -9.33 0.14 -13.72
N TYR A 161 -8.28 0.86 -13.34
CA TYR A 161 -8.20 2.32 -13.49
C TYR A 161 -8.08 2.73 -14.96
N MET A 162 -7.39 1.94 -15.80
CA MET A 162 -7.23 2.08 -17.26
C MET A 162 -8.48 1.74 -18.05
N ARG A 163 -9.47 1.05 -17.46
CA ARG A 163 -10.84 1.08 -18.00
C ARG A 163 -11.36 2.53 -18.10
N ARG A 164 -10.79 3.46 -17.32
CA ARG A 164 -10.99 4.92 -17.39
C ARG A 164 -9.88 5.68 -18.15
N THR A 165 -8.67 5.14 -18.26
CA THR A 165 -7.48 5.95 -18.62
C THR A 165 -6.61 5.48 -19.79
N PHE A 166 -7.15 4.88 -20.86
CA PHE A 166 -6.34 4.69 -22.09
C PHE A 166 -6.44 5.88 -23.04
N HIS A 167 -5.33 6.59 -23.20
CA HIS A 167 -5.09 7.53 -24.30
C HIS A 167 -4.19 6.87 -25.34
N GLY A 168 -4.68 6.87 -26.58
CA GLY A 168 -3.91 6.48 -27.74
C GLY A 168 -4.78 5.68 -28.69
N PHE A 169 -5.38 6.39 -29.64
CA PHE A 169 -5.94 5.99 -30.93
C PHE A 169 -7.23 6.77 -31.16
N SER A 170 -7.14 7.83 -31.97
CA SER A 170 -8.31 8.40 -32.66
C SER A 170 -8.49 7.60 -33.96
N PRO A 171 -9.55 6.79 -34.11
CA PRO A 171 -9.98 6.34 -35.41
C PRO A 171 -10.83 7.43 -36.06
N ASP A 172 -10.66 7.53 -37.37
CA ASP A 172 -11.46 8.35 -38.26
C ASP A 172 -12.95 7.99 -38.20
N ILE A 173 -13.80 8.96 -38.54
CA ILE A 173 -15.25 9.07 -38.28
C ILE A 173 -16.12 7.97 -38.96
N SER A 174 -15.56 6.88 -39.50
CA SER A 174 -16.30 5.82 -40.20
C SER A 174 -16.22 4.45 -39.52
N GLY A 175 -17.03 4.22 -38.48
CA GLY A 175 -17.74 2.96 -38.22
C GLY A 175 -17.02 1.59 -38.08
N GLU A 176 -15.71 1.46 -38.21
CA GLU A 176 -14.98 0.16 -38.11
C GLU A 176 -13.85 0.21 -37.06
N THR A 177 -14.18 0.30 -35.77
CA THR A 177 -13.20 0.66 -34.72
C THR A 177 -12.79 -0.46 -33.72
N PRO A 178 -13.62 -1.45 -33.33
CA PRO A 178 -13.22 -2.44 -32.31
C PRO A 178 -12.12 -3.42 -32.73
N GLU A 179 -11.96 -3.60 -34.04
CA GLU A 179 -11.10 -4.63 -34.65
C GLU A 179 -9.66 -4.16 -34.84
N ILE A 180 -9.49 -2.88 -35.17
CA ILE A 180 -8.18 -2.20 -35.25
C ILE A 180 -7.56 -2.07 -33.85
N ILE A 181 -8.37 -1.81 -32.83
CA ILE A 181 -7.92 -1.71 -31.43
C ILE A 181 -7.46 -3.07 -30.91
N TRP A 182 -8.23 -4.14 -31.14
CA TRP A 182 -7.77 -5.48 -30.79
C TRP A 182 -6.43 -5.79 -31.49
N TRP A 183 -6.31 -5.42 -32.77
CA TRP A 183 -5.09 -5.62 -33.55
C TRP A 183 -3.89 -4.84 -32.99
N SER A 184 -4.03 -3.55 -32.70
CA SER A 184 -2.93 -2.71 -32.19
C SER A 184 -2.46 -3.18 -30.81
N VAL A 185 -3.40 -3.50 -29.93
CA VAL A 185 -3.11 -4.07 -28.60
C VAL A 185 -2.36 -5.38 -28.74
N PHE A 186 -2.80 -6.26 -29.63
CA PHE A 186 -2.11 -7.53 -29.83
C PHE A 186 -0.73 -7.34 -30.47
N ALA A 187 -0.57 -6.45 -31.44
CA ALA A 187 0.71 -6.19 -32.11
C ALA A 187 1.81 -5.81 -31.09
N ASN A 188 1.46 -4.99 -30.08
CA ASN A 188 2.39 -4.60 -29.01
C ASN A 188 2.74 -5.75 -28.05
N GLU A 189 1.84 -6.70 -27.84
CA GLU A 189 2.04 -7.83 -26.92
C GLU A 189 2.45 -9.14 -27.63
N GLN A 190 2.42 -9.16 -28.95
CA GLN A 190 2.56 -10.36 -29.79
C GLN A 190 3.87 -11.10 -29.52
N LYS A 191 5.00 -10.40 -29.49
CA LYS A 191 6.32 -11.02 -29.27
C LYS A 191 6.39 -11.68 -27.90
N LYS A 192 5.90 -10.99 -26.85
CA LYS A 192 5.87 -11.49 -25.47
C LYS A 192 4.96 -12.71 -25.36
N PHE A 193 3.79 -12.66 -25.98
CA PHE A 193 2.82 -13.75 -25.98
C PHE A 193 3.36 -15.01 -26.66
N ILE A 194 3.96 -14.87 -27.85
CA ILE A 194 4.56 -15.98 -28.60
C ILE A 194 5.70 -16.60 -27.79
N GLN A 195 6.58 -15.77 -27.21
CA GLN A 195 7.71 -16.28 -26.42
C GLN A 195 7.23 -17.01 -25.16
N ALA A 196 6.22 -16.49 -24.48
CA ALA A 196 5.63 -17.14 -23.32
C ALA A 196 5.02 -18.50 -23.68
N CYS A 197 4.30 -18.60 -24.80
CA CYS A 197 3.77 -19.87 -25.30
C CYS A 197 4.88 -20.88 -25.59
N LYS A 198 5.97 -20.45 -26.27
CA LYS A 198 7.13 -21.31 -26.55
C LYS A 198 7.77 -21.84 -25.27
N ASN A 199 8.06 -20.95 -24.31
CA ASN A 199 8.67 -21.33 -23.04
C ASN A 199 7.85 -22.38 -22.27
N ILE A 200 6.51 -22.24 -22.26
CA ILE A 200 5.63 -23.22 -21.62
C ILE A 200 5.62 -24.55 -22.38
N ILE A 201 5.57 -24.52 -23.71
CA ILE A 201 5.57 -25.75 -24.52
C ILE A 201 6.88 -26.52 -24.36
N ASP A 202 8.01 -25.81 -24.25
CA ASP A 202 9.33 -26.42 -24.06
C ASP A 202 9.52 -27.00 -22.66
N ARG A 203 8.88 -26.39 -21.65
CA ARG A 203 8.95 -26.82 -20.24
C ARG A 203 7.56 -26.80 -19.59
N PRO A 204 6.66 -27.71 -19.99
CA PRO A 204 5.29 -27.66 -19.51
C PRO A 204 5.20 -28.13 -18.06
N ARG A 205 4.24 -27.55 -17.33
CA ARG A 205 3.94 -28.05 -15.99
C ARG A 205 3.35 -29.46 -16.09
N HIS A 206 3.82 -30.33 -15.21
CA HIS A 206 3.31 -31.69 -15.07
C HIS A 206 2.56 -31.84 -13.74
N ARG A 207 1.56 -32.72 -13.72
CA ARG A 207 0.94 -33.22 -12.49
C ARG A 207 1.14 -34.73 -12.42
N LEU A 208 1.31 -35.27 -11.22
CA LEU A 208 1.25 -36.72 -11.01
C LEU A 208 -0.21 -37.15 -10.96
N HIS A 209 -0.56 -38.13 -11.78
CA HIS A 209 -1.89 -38.72 -11.84
C HIS A 209 -1.78 -40.21 -11.59
N GLU A 210 -2.54 -40.69 -10.61
CA GLU A 210 -2.64 -42.10 -10.27
C GLU A 210 -3.49 -42.81 -11.33
N LYS A 211 -2.91 -43.83 -11.96
CA LYS A 211 -3.60 -44.67 -12.94
C LYS A 211 -3.59 -46.10 -12.43
N ALA A 212 -4.77 -46.72 -12.40
CA ALA A 212 -4.89 -48.16 -12.19
C ALA A 212 -4.28 -48.91 -13.39
N SER A 213 -3.31 -49.76 -13.11
CA SER A 213 -2.59 -50.62 -14.03
C SER A 213 -2.76 -52.06 -13.56
N TYR A 214 -2.85 -53.01 -14.49
CA TYR A 214 -3.07 -54.42 -14.16
C TYR A 214 -1.84 -55.22 -14.58
N LYS A 215 -1.15 -55.81 -13.61
CA LYS A 215 0.13 -56.49 -13.83
C LYS A 215 0.09 -57.91 -13.27
N ARG A 216 0.78 -58.82 -13.94
CA ARG A 216 1.05 -60.16 -13.41
C ARG A 216 2.05 -60.08 -12.25
N ALA A 217 2.03 -61.07 -11.35
CA ALA A 217 2.89 -61.12 -10.17
C ALA A 217 4.39 -60.97 -10.50
N ASP A 218 4.86 -61.55 -11.61
CA ASP A 218 6.25 -61.51 -12.07
C ASP A 218 6.71 -60.13 -12.55
N ARG A 219 5.79 -59.20 -12.81
CA ARG A 219 6.06 -57.83 -13.27
C ARG A 219 5.86 -56.76 -12.19
N LEU A 220 5.59 -57.17 -10.97
CA LEU A 220 5.48 -56.26 -9.82
C LEU A 220 6.88 -55.96 -9.28
N THR A 221 7.35 -54.72 -9.44
CA THR A 221 8.64 -54.26 -8.92
C THR A 221 8.62 -54.01 -7.41
N PHE A 222 7.44 -53.78 -6.86
CA PHE A 222 7.15 -53.58 -5.44
C PHE A 222 5.74 -54.11 -5.17
N ILE A 223 5.49 -54.70 -3.99
CA ILE A 223 4.18 -55.24 -3.61
C ILE A 223 3.50 -54.21 -2.68
N PRO A 224 2.47 -53.48 -3.15
CA PRO A 224 1.71 -52.59 -2.30
C PRO A 224 0.88 -53.38 -1.29
N SER A 225 0.69 -52.83 -0.09
CA SER A 225 -0.10 -53.46 0.99
C SER A 225 -1.54 -53.80 0.58
N CYS A 226 -2.12 -53.07 -0.38
CA CYS A 226 -3.46 -53.33 -0.88
C CYS A 226 -3.59 -54.59 -1.76
N VAL A 227 -2.48 -55.16 -2.25
CA VAL A 227 -2.45 -56.33 -3.16
C VAL A 227 -1.89 -57.58 -2.47
N GLU A 228 -1.29 -57.45 -1.29
CA GLU A 228 -0.57 -58.52 -0.59
C GLU A 228 -1.45 -59.75 -0.30
N ASN A 229 -2.69 -59.53 0.18
CA ASN A 229 -3.64 -60.62 0.44
C ASN A 229 -4.11 -61.31 -0.84
N GLU A 230 -4.41 -60.52 -1.89
CA GLU A 230 -4.84 -61.05 -3.20
C GLU A 230 -3.71 -61.89 -3.84
N LEU A 231 -2.45 -61.46 -3.68
CA LEU A 231 -1.28 -62.18 -4.15
C LEU A 231 -1.11 -63.53 -3.44
N ALA A 232 -1.41 -63.58 -2.14
CA ALA A 232 -1.36 -64.82 -1.37
C ALA A 232 -2.46 -65.81 -1.81
N GLU A 233 -3.66 -65.32 -2.08
CA GLU A 233 -4.81 -66.12 -2.54
C GLU A 233 -4.60 -66.68 -3.96
N HIS A 234 -4.06 -65.87 -4.88
CA HIS A 234 -3.90 -66.22 -6.29
C HIS A 234 -2.48 -66.65 -6.69
N ARG A 235 -1.61 -66.97 -5.72
CA ARG A 235 -0.19 -67.33 -5.93
C ARG A 235 0.05 -68.47 -6.93
N SER A 236 -0.94 -69.34 -7.12
CA SER A 236 -0.86 -70.51 -8.02
C SER A 236 -1.38 -70.22 -9.43
N ASP A 237 -2.06 -69.08 -9.64
CA ASP A 237 -2.56 -68.65 -10.95
C ASP A 237 -1.58 -67.68 -11.61
N SER A 238 -0.77 -68.20 -12.51
CA SER A 238 0.24 -67.41 -13.24
C SER A 238 -0.38 -66.40 -14.22
N SER A 239 -1.68 -66.47 -14.51
CA SER A 239 -2.38 -65.58 -15.43
C SER A 239 -3.12 -64.42 -14.74
N HIS A 240 -3.25 -64.47 -13.41
CA HIS A 240 -3.97 -63.46 -12.63
C HIS A 240 -3.30 -62.08 -12.73
N LEU A 241 -4.14 -61.04 -12.87
CA LEU A 241 -3.72 -59.66 -13.04
C LEU A 241 -4.09 -58.83 -11.81
N TYR A 242 -3.07 -58.35 -11.11
CA TYR A 242 -3.21 -57.55 -9.92
C TYR A 242 -3.33 -56.07 -10.27
N ARG A 243 -4.32 -55.39 -9.67
CA ARG A 243 -4.51 -53.96 -9.81
C ARG A 243 -3.49 -53.21 -8.95
N VAL A 244 -2.64 -52.42 -9.58
CA VAL A 244 -1.70 -51.51 -8.91
C VAL A 244 -1.92 -50.08 -9.36
N GLU A 245 -1.65 -49.12 -8.47
CA GLU A 245 -1.72 -47.70 -8.79
C GLU A 245 -0.33 -47.19 -9.18
N GLU A 246 -0.20 -46.71 -10.41
CA GLU A 246 1.05 -46.12 -10.90
C GLU A 246 0.90 -44.61 -11.00
N CYS A 247 1.83 -43.86 -10.40
CA CYS A 247 1.91 -42.42 -10.58
C CYS A 247 2.53 -42.10 -11.94
N ALA A 248 1.71 -41.72 -12.92
CA ALA A 248 2.18 -41.24 -14.21
C ALA A 248 2.23 -39.70 -14.23
N ARG A 249 3.28 -39.13 -14.83
CA ARG A 249 3.32 -37.69 -15.11
C ARG A 249 2.37 -37.38 -16.27
N THR A 250 1.40 -36.50 -16.03
CA THR A 250 0.49 -35.99 -17.05
C THR A 250 0.74 -34.51 -17.33
N ASN A 251 0.64 -34.13 -18.60
CA ASN A 251 0.62 -32.74 -19.06
C ASN A 251 -0.76 -32.10 -18.89
N ASP A 252 -1.77 -32.88 -18.53
CA ASP A 252 -3.16 -32.44 -18.51
C ASP A 252 -3.51 -31.66 -17.23
N THR A 253 -2.84 -30.51 -17.04
CA THR A 253 -3.10 -29.60 -15.93
C THR A 253 -4.08 -28.49 -16.33
N GLN A 254 -4.72 -27.85 -15.36
CA GLN A 254 -5.67 -26.77 -15.62
C GLN A 254 -5.03 -25.58 -16.33
N GLU A 255 -3.76 -25.28 -16.03
CA GLU A 255 -3.00 -24.20 -16.65
C GLU A 255 -2.62 -24.52 -18.10
N ASN A 256 -2.26 -25.78 -18.39
CA ASN A 256 -2.00 -26.23 -19.75
C ASN A 256 -3.28 -26.24 -20.59
N ARG A 257 -4.41 -26.65 -20.00
CA ARG A 257 -5.73 -26.55 -20.62
C ARG A 257 -6.07 -25.09 -20.93
N PHE A 258 -5.80 -24.17 -20.00
CA PHE A 258 -5.99 -22.73 -20.22
C PHE A 258 -5.10 -22.21 -21.37
N LEU A 259 -3.81 -22.56 -21.40
CA LEU A 259 -2.90 -22.17 -22.49
C LEU A 259 -3.46 -22.60 -23.85
N LYS A 260 -3.88 -23.86 -23.98
CA LYS A 260 -4.48 -24.42 -25.21
C LYS A 260 -5.71 -23.61 -25.64
N PHE A 261 -6.57 -23.28 -24.68
CA PHE A 261 -7.76 -22.49 -24.91
C PHE A 261 -7.46 -21.04 -25.34
N ALA A 262 -6.61 -20.34 -24.58
CA ALA A 262 -6.26 -18.94 -24.84
C ALA A 262 -5.58 -18.77 -26.21
N LEU A 263 -4.62 -19.64 -26.53
CA LEU A 263 -3.97 -19.67 -27.83
C LEU A 263 -4.98 -19.89 -28.95
N SER A 264 -5.86 -20.88 -28.82
CA SER A 264 -6.89 -21.15 -29.82
C SER A 264 -7.85 -19.97 -30.04
N GLN A 265 -8.26 -19.27 -28.97
CA GLN A 265 -9.14 -18.11 -29.10
C GLN A 265 -8.46 -16.94 -29.79
N ILE A 266 -7.25 -16.59 -29.37
CA ILE A 266 -6.47 -15.49 -29.95
C ILE A 266 -6.16 -15.76 -31.42
N THR A 267 -5.72 -16.98 -31.77
CA THR A 267 -5.45 -17.36 -33.17
C THR A 267 -6.68 -17.24 -34.05
N LYS A 268 -7.84 -17.74 -33.59
CA LYS A 268 -9.10 -17.66 -34.34
C LYS A 268 -9.53 -16.21 -34.56
N LYS A 269 -9.36 -15.35 -33.55
CA LYS A 269 -9.70 -13.94 -33.64
C LYS A 269 -8.76 -13.20 -34.59
N TYR A 270 -7.45 -13.42 -34.46
CA TYR A 270 -6.42 -12.88 -35.35
C TYR A 270 -6.69 -13.25 -36.82
N GLU A 271 -7.03 -14.51 -37.09
CA GLU A 271 -7.36 -14.97 -38.43
C GLU A 271 -8.59 -14.24 -39.02
N THR A 272 -9.61 -14.00 -38.20
CA THR A 272 -10.81 -13.27 -38.62
C THR A 272 -10.48 -11.83 -38.99
N LEU A 273 -9.64 -11.17 -38.19
CA LEU A 273 -9.20 -9.79 -38.41
C LEU A 273 -8.33 -9.66 -39.64
N LYS A 274 -7.38 -10.58 -39.82
CA LYS A 274 -6.52 -10.63 -41.01
C LYS A 274 -7.35 -10.67 -42.29
N LYS A 275 -8.34 -11.57 -42.37
CA LYS A 275 -9.22 -11.68 -43.55
C LYS A 275 -9.97 -10.39 -43.85
N ARG A 276 -10.37 -9.63 -42.82
CA ARG A 276 -11.06 -8.34 -42.99
C ARG A 276 -10.11 -7.24 -43.45
N ILE A 277 -8.92 -7.16 -42.84
CA ILE A 277 -7.88 -6.17 -43.19
C ILE A 277 -7.35 -6.40 -44.62
N GLU A 278 -7.25 -7.66 -45.07
CA GLU A 278 -6.85 -8.01 -46.44
C GLU A 278 -7.81 -7.53 -47.53
N VAL A 279 -9.08 -7.29 -47.18
CA VAL A 279 -10.12 -6.82 -48.10
C VAL A 279 -10.09 -5.28 -48.27
N ILE A 280 -9.39 -4.56 -47.40
CA ILE A 280 -9.27 -3.09 -47.46
C ILE A 280 -8.33 -2.70 -48.62
N LYS A 281 -8.83 -1.86 -49.55
CA LYS A 281 -8.14 -1.49 -50.81
C LYS A 281 -6.75 -0.82 -50.64
N ASN A 282 -6.40 -0.35 -49.43
CA ASN A 282 -5.18 0.41 -49.15
C ASN A 282 -4.22 -0.29 -48.16
N ALA A 283 -4.41 -1.57 -47.82
CA ALA A 283 -3.49 -2.29 -46.94
C ALA A 283 -2.14 -2.58 -47.64
N SER A 284 -1.03 -2.14 -47.04
CA SER A 284 0.35 -2.38 -47.53
C SER A 284 0.68 -3.87 -47.64
N ASP A 285 1.39 -4.27 -48.69
CA ASP A 285 1.81 -5.66 -48.91
C ASP A 285 2.77 -6.16 -47.82
N VAL A 286 3.60 -5.27 -47.27
CA VAL A 286 4.49 -5.56 -46.13
C VAL A 286 3.67 -5.93 -44.88
N MET A 287 2.56 -5.23 -44.64
CA MET A 287 1.68 -5.51 -43.51
C MET A 287 0.96 -6.86 -43.69
N LYS A 288 0.51 -7.18 -44.91
CA LYS A 288 -0.13 -8.46 -45.21
C LYS A 288 0.85 -9.63 -45.00
N GLU A 289 2.10 -9.46 -45.40
CA GLU A 289 3.15 -10.46 -45.20
C GLU A 289 3.44 -10.68 -43.71
N ASP A 290 3.62 -9.61 -42.92
CA ASP A 290 3.86 -9.71 -41.48
C ASP A 290 2.68 -10.39 -40.74
N MET A 291 1.45 -10.07 -41.13
CA MET A 291 0.25 -10.73 -40.60
C MET A 291 0.20 -12.22 -40.96
N GLN A 292 0.65 -12.59 -42.16
CA GLN A 292 0.73 -13.98 -42.59
C GLN A 292 1.78 -14.76 -41.79
N VAL A 293 2.97 -14.18 -41.58
CA VAL A 293 4.04 -14.78 -40.77
C VAL A 293 3.58 -14.99 -39.33
N THR A 294 2.92 -13.98 -38.76
CA THR A 294 2.38 -14.04 -37.40
C THR A 294 1.32 -15.14 -37.25
N LEU A 295 0.35 -15.19 -38.18
CA LEU A 295 -0.70 -16.20 -38.15
C LEU A 295 -0.12 -17.61 -38.32
N ALA A 296 0.88 -17.78 -39.20
CA ALA A 296 1.58 -19.05 -39.38
C ALA A 296 2.26 -19.49 -38.08
N THR A 297 2.92 -18.57 -37.38
CA THR A 297 3.57 -18.83 -36.08
C THR A 297 2.56 -19.28 -35.02
N LEU A 298 1.44 -18.57 -34.90
CA LEU A 298 0.36 -18.93 -33.96
C LEU A 298 -0.24 -20.31 -34.26
N ARG A 299 -0.49 -20.61 -35.53
CA ARG A 299 -0.99 -21.93 -35.97
C ARG A 299 0.02 -23.04 -35.68
N HIS A 300 1.31 -22.79 -35.90
CA HIS A 300 2.36 -23.75 -35.61
C HIS A 300 2.39 -24.10 -34.11
N LEU A 301 2.30 -23.10 -33.23
CA LEU A 301 2.18 -23.32 -31.80
C LEU A 301 0.91 -24.11 -31.46
N GLN A 302 -0.23 -23.75 -32.03
CA GLN A 302 -1.52 -24.41 -31.79
C GLN A 302 -1.51 -25.91 -32.20
N GLN A 303 -0.76 -26.25 -33.24
CA GLN A 303 -0.63 -27.61 -33.78
C GLN A 303 0.45 -28.44 -33.09
N ASN A 304 1.14 -27.89 -32.08
CA ASN A 304 2.22 -28.59 -31.39
C ASN A 304 1.71 -29.92 -30.76
N PRO A 305 2.44 -31.05 -30.92
CA PRO A 305 2.06 -32.35 -30.37
C PRO A 305 1.77 -32.36 -28.87
N PHE A 306 2.38 -31.45 -28.11
CA PHE A 306 2.11 -31.22 -26.68
C PHE A 306 0.60 -31.16 -26.38
N PHE A 307 -0.16 -30.40 -27.17
CA PHE A 307 -1.59 -30.17 -26.94
C PHE A 307 -2.48 -31.40 -27.22
N ARG A 308 -1.94 -32.48 -27.80
CA ARG A 308 -2.63 -33.77 -27.92
C ARG A 308 -2.81 -34.46 -26.56
N THR A 309 -1.91 -34.17 -25.63
CA THR A 309 -1.92 -34.71 -24.25
C THR A 309 -2.66 -33.82 -23.25
N VAL A 310 -3.27 -32.72 -23.72
CA VAL A 310 -3.95 -31.71 -22.90
C VAL A 310 -5.44 -31.67 -23.25
N GLY A 311 -6.29 -31.79 -22.24
CA GLY A 311 -7.75 -31.80 -22.37
C GLY A 311 -8.35 -30.43 -22.69
N ASN A 312 -9.68 -30.36 -22.68
CA ASN A 312 -10.41 -29.11 -22.90
C ASN A 312 -10.49 -28.28 -21.63
N TYR A 313 -10.36 -26.97 -21.78
CA TYR A 313 -10.57 -26.02 -20.70
C TYR A 313 -12.06 -25.90 -20.37
N LYS A 314 -12.42 -26.06 -19.09
CA LYS A 314 -13.81 -26.01 -18.59
C LYS A 314 -14.05 -24.82 -17.65
N GLY A 315 -13.14 -23.85 -17.61
CA GLY A 315 -13.15 -22.75 -16.64
C GLY A 315 -12.25 -23.00 -15.42
N LEU A 316 -12.14 -21.97 -14.58
CA LEU A 316 -11.47 -22.02 -13.27
C LEU A 316 -12.54 -22.20 -12.18
N SER A 317 -12.51 -23.33 -11.48
CA SER A 317 -13.38 -23.57 -10.31
C SER A 317 -12.78 -23.03 -9.01
N GLN A 318 -11.46 -22.80 -8.99
CA GLN A 318 -10.65 -22.23 -7.90
C GLN A 318 -9.46 -21.47 -8.51
N GLU A 319 -8.83 -20.58 -7.74
CA GLU A 319 -7.69 -19.77 -8.19
C GLU A 319 -6.46 -20.61 -8.54
N SER A 320 -5.75 -20.23 -9.61
CA SER A 320 -4.46 -20.83 -9.98
C SER A 320 -3.33 -19.85 -9.73
N LEU A 321 -2.61 -20.04 -8.63
CA LEU A 321 -1.39 -19.29 -8.30
C LEU A 321 -0.35 -19.35 -9.42
N VAL A 322 -0.39 -20.40 -10.26
CA VAL A 322 0.54 -20.56 -11.40
C VAL A 322 0.13 -19.70 -12.58
N LEU A 323 -1.16 -19.56 -12.89
CA LEU A 323 -1.61 -18.55 -13.85
C LEU A 323 -1.37 -17.12 -13.35
N GLN A 324 -1.23 -16.90 -12.04
CA GLN A 324 -0.95 -15.58 -11.46
C GLN A 324 0.55 -15.25 -11.38
N LYS A 325 1.41 -16.21 -10.98
CA LYS A 325 2.81 -15.95 -10.60
C LYS A 325 3.86 -16.67 -11.45
N ALA A 326 3.54 -17.80 -12.09
CA ALA A 326 4.56 -18.58 -12.80
C ALA A 326 4.97 -17.90 -14.10
N THR A 327 6.28 -17.78 -14.32
CA THR A 327 6.86 -17.16 -15.51
C THR A 327 6.38 -17.88 -16.78
N GLY A 328 5.91 -17.11 -17.75
CA GLY A 328 5.25 -17.63 -18.96
C GLY A 328 3.73 -17.76 -18.83
N TYR A 329 3.22 -18.55 -17.89
CA TYR A 329 1.77 -18.75 -17.72
C TYR A 329 1.05 -17.44 -17.36
N SER A 330 1.64 -16.64 -16.48
CA SER A 330 1.13 -15.31 -16.12
C SER A 330 1.08 -14.36 -17.31
N GLN A 331 2.09 -14.40 -18.19
CA GLN A 331 2.13 -13.59 -19.40
C GLN A 331 1.04 -13.98 -20.40
N VAL A 332 0.82 -15.29 -20.62
CA VAL A 332 -0.27 -15.79 -21.49
C VAL A 332 -1.63 -15.38 -20.94
N TYR A 333 -1.84 -15.55 -19.63
CA TYR A 333 -3.08 -15.16 -18.96
C TYR A 333 -3.35 -13.66 -19.05
N ARG A 334 -2.31 -12.84 -18.87
CA ARG A 334 -2.36 -11.37 -19.01
C ARG A 334 -2.76 -10.95 -20.42
N THR A 335 -2.04 -11.42 -21.44
CA THR A 335 -2.33 -11.03 -22.83
C THR A 335 -3.75 -11.46 -23.23
N TRP A 336 -4.18 -12.67 -22.86
CA TRP A 336 -5.55 -13.11 -23.13
C TRP A 336 -6.60 -12.24 -22.44
N SER A 337 -6.39 -11.90 -21.16
CA SER A 337 -7.30 -11.05 -20.39
C SER A 337 -7.40 -9.63 -20.97
N LEU A 338 -6.26 -9.07 -21.41
CA LEU A 338 -6.20 -7.77 -22.07
C LEU A 338 -7.02 -7.76 -23.37
N LEU A 339 -6.87 -8.80 -24.19
CA LEU A 339 -7.57 -8.92 -25.48
C LEU A 339 -9.06 -9.24 -25.36
N GLN A 340 -9.50 -9.92 -24.29
CA GLN A 340 -10.93 -10.13 -24.02
C GLN A 340 -11.64 -8.82 -23.66
N ARG A 341 -10.90 -7.88 -23.06
CA ARG A 341 -11.43 -6.61 -22.58
C ARG A 341 -11.37 -5.49 -23.63
N SER A 342 -10.66 -5.68 -24.75
CA SER A 342 -10.46 -4.66 -25.79
C SER A 342 -11.77 -4.15 -26.44
N TYR A 343 -12.84 -4.95 -26.37
CA TYR A 343 -14.18 -4.55 -26.84
C TYR A 343 -14.90 -3.61 -25.86
N SER A 344 -14.82 -3.87 -24.55
CA SER A 344 -15.32 -2.95 -23.51
C SER A 344 -14.42 -1.71 -23.35
N LEU A 345 -13.17 -1.80 -23.78
CA LEU A 345 -12.21 -0.69 -23.82
C LEU A 345 -12.65 0.38 -24.83
N ASN A 346 -13.19 0.06 -26.01
CA ASN A 346 -13.57 1.11 -26.99
C ASN A 346 -14.73 2.00 -26.48
N ASP A 347 -15.83 1.40 -26.02
CA ASP A 347 -16.95 2.15 -25.45
C ASP A 347 -16.63 2.78 -24.09
N GLY A 348 -15.69 2.21 -23.32
CA GLY A 348 -15.28 2.72 -22.00
C GLY A 348 -14.21 3.83 -22.05
N ILE A 349 -13.27 3.75 -23.00
CA ILE A 349 -12.17 4.71 -23.19
C ILE A 349 -12.70 6.08 -23.61
N TYR A 350 -13.71 6.14 -24.48
CA TYR A 350 -14.37 7.40 -24.84
C TYR A 350 -15.24 7.96 -23.71
N ARG A 351 -15.63 7.13 -22.74
CA ARG A 351 -16.62 7.49 -21.71
C ARG A 351 -16.04 7.93 -20.36
N LEU A 352 -14.74 7.77 -20.07
CA LEU A 352 -14.23 7.83 -18.69
C LEU A 352 -12.86 8.50 -18.48
N GLN A 353 -12.37 9.34 -19.41
CA GLN A 353 -11.05 10.00 -19.32
C GLN A 353 -10.91 11.09 -18.23
N THR A 354 -11.83 11.16 -17.29
CA THR A 354 -11.73 12.02 -16.11
C THR A 354 -10.98 11.29 -15.00
N LYS A 355 -9.75 11.72 -14.74
CA LYS A 355 -8.87 11.15 -13.72
C LYS A 355 -9.06 11.91 -12.43
N ASP A 356 -9.60 11.29 -11.38
CA ASP A 356 -9.50 11.87 -10.04
C ASP A 356 -8.03 11.85 -9.59
N ILE A 357 -7.33 12.95 -9.88
CA ILE A 357 -5.89 13.09 -9.61
C ILE A 357 -5.59 13.10 -8.11
N ALA A 358 -6.55 13.51 -7.28
CA ALA A 358 -6.35 13.51 -5.83
C ALA A 358 -6.23 12.08 -5.31
N THR A 359 -7.13 11.18 -5.73
CA THR A 359 -7.07 9.75 -5.38
C THR A 359 -5.77 9.10 -5.88
N LEU A 360 -5.32 9.43 -7.09
CA LEU A 360 -4.09 8.86 -7.62
C LEU A 360 -2.84 9.39 -6.94
N TYR A 361 -2.83 10.67 -6.59
CA TYR A 361 -1.78 11.25 -5.77
C TYR A 361 -1.70 10.57 -4.40
N GLU A 362 -2.85 10.28 -3.77
CA GLU A 362 -2.94 9.56 -2.49
C GLU A 362 -2.31 8.15 -2.59
N ILE A 363 -2.67 7.38 -3.63
CA ILE A 363 -2.11 6.05 -3.89
C ILE A 363 -0.60 6.14 -4.16
N TRP A 364 -0.17 7.13 -4.94
CA TRP A 364 1.24 7.33 -5.25
C TRP A 364 2.05 7.68 -4.00
N CYS A 365 1.56 8.55 -3.12
CA CYS A 365 2.19 8.83 -1.84
C CYS A 365 2.36 7.57 -0.97
N PHE A 366 1.37 6.66 -0.98
CA PHE A 366 1.49 5.39 -0.29
C PHE A 366 2.61 4.51 -0.86
N ILE A 367 2.73 4.44 -2.20
CA ILE A 367 3.79 3.71 -2.88
C ILE A 367 5.17 4.31 -2.54
N GLU A 368 5.31 5.63 -2.59
CA GLU A 368 6.56 6.32 -2.25
C GLU A 368 6.97 6.06 -0.80
N VAL A 369 6.04 6.16 0.15
CA VAL A 369 6.34 5.83 1.57
C VAL A 369 6.76 4.37 1.70
N SER A 370 6.12 3.45 0.97
CA SER A 370 6.50 2.03 0.95
C SER A 370 7.92 1.83 0.44
N HIS A 371 8.30 2.48 -0.67
CA HIS A 371 9.65 2.41 -1.23
C HIS A 371 10.69 2.98 -0.27
N ILE A 372 10.42 4.14 0.34
CA ILE A 372 11.31 4.74 1.34
C ILE A 372 11.49 3.80 2.54
N VAL A 373 10.42 3.22 3.09
CA VAL A 373 10.51 2.30 4.22
C VAL A 373 11.32 1.05 3.87
N LYS A 374 11.09 0.48 2.68
CA LYS A 374 11.86 -0.66 2.16
C LYS A 374 13.35 -0.34 2.06
N GLU A 375 13.69 0.80 1.48
CA GLU A 375 15.07 1.27 1.29
C GLU A 375 15.78 1.47 2.64
N GLN A 376 15.10 2.15 3.59
CA GLN A 376 15.64 2.44 4.93
C GLN A 376 15.79 1.19 5.81
N LEU A 377 14.95 0.17 5.63
CA LEU A 377 15.08 -1.10 6.34
C LEU A 377 16.05 -2.08 5.67
N HIS A 378 16.54 -1.77 4.46
CA HIS A 378 17.37 -2.64 3.64
C HIS A 378 16.76 -4.04 3.47
N ILE A 379 15.50 -4.05 3.03
CA ILE A 379 14.68 -5.27 2.84
C ILE A 379 14.58 -5.62 1.35
N ASP A 380 14.83 -6.89 1.03
CA ASP A 380 14.69 -7.44 -0.31
C ASP A 380 13.21 -7.78 -0.63
N ASP A 381 12.86 -7.89 -1.91
CA ASP A 381 11.47 -8.17 -2.34
C ASP A 381 10.89 -9.48 -1.78
N GLU A 382 11.73 -10.46 -1.45
CA GLU A 382 11.31 -11.76 -0.92
C GLU A 382 10.82 -11.67 0.55
N ASP A 383 11.26 -10.64 1.26
CA ASP A 383 10.99 -10.38 2.67
C ASP A 383 9.79 -9.42 2.89
N ILE A 384 9.11 -9.06 1.79
CA ILE A 384 7.91 -8.22 1.79
C ILE A 384 6.68 -9.11 1.63
N ASP A 385 5.84 -9.13 2.67
CA ASP A 385 4.58 -9.85 2.67
C ASP A 385 3.43 -8.87 2.39
N HIS A 386 2.99 -8.84 1.13
CA HIS A 386 1.78 -8.12 0.72
C HIS A 386 0.53 -8.91 1.14
N ARG A 387 0.15 -8.76 2.41
CA ARG A 387 -1.05 -9.38 2.96
C ARG A 387 -2.28 -8.70 2.36
N ASN A 388 -3.19 -9.51 1.81
CA ASN A 388 -4.47 -9.08 1.24
C ASN A 388 -4.40 -8.34 -0.10
N ARG A 389 -3.55 -8.78 -1.03
CA ARG A 389 -3.74 -8.50 -2.48
C ARG A 389 -5.14 -9.04 -2.87
N MET A 390 -6.17 -8.19 -2.90
CA MET A 390 -7.58 -8.59 -2.96
C MET A 390 -7.87 -9.67 -4.01
N GLU A 391 -8.64 -10.65 -3.53
CA GLU A 391 -9.33 -11.70 -4.27
C GLU A 391 -10.31 -11.09 -5.29
N MET A 392 -10.51 -11.82 -6.38
CA MET A 392 -11.48 -11.44 -7.42
C MET A 392 -12.90 -11.61 -6.91
N ASN A 393 -13.58 -10.53 -6.54
CA ASN A 393 -15.03 -10.60 -6.38
C ASN A 393 -15.68 -10.92 -7.74
N GLY A 394 -16.67 -11.81 -7.75
CA GLY A 394 -17.31 -12.44 -8.92
C GLY A 394 -18.01 -11.51 -9.94
N LEU A 395 -17.73 -10.21 -9.90
CA LEU A 395 -18.10 -9.21 -10.92
C LEU A 395 -16.90 -8.68 -11.72
N PHE A 396 -15.67 -9.18 -11.49
CA PHE A 396 -14.45 -8.84 -12.24
C PHE A 396 -14.17 -7.32 -12.37
N THR A 397 -14.37 -6.59 -11.28
CA THR A 397 -13.89 -5.23 -11.01
C THR A 397 -12.92 -5.27 -9.83
N TRP A 398 -11.79 -4.58 -9.96
CA TRP A 398 -10.93 -4.21 -8.83
C TRP A 398 -11.54 -2.94 -8.23
N GLU A 399 -12.64 -3.11 -7.48
CA GLU A 399 -12.91 -2.08 -6.49
C GLU A 399 -11.75 -2.13 -5.51
N LEU A 400 -10.98 -1.04 -5.43
CA LEU A 400 -10.18 -0.72 -4.26
C LEU A 400 -11.17 -0.68 -3.09
N GLY A 401 -11.45 -1.85 -2.53
CA GLY A 401 -12.29 -1.99 -1.36
C GLY A 401 -11.57 -1.22 -0.29
N LYS A 402 -12.04 -0.01 0.02
CA LYS A 402 -11.51 0.81 1.11
C LYS A 402 -11.31 -0.11 2.33
N GLY A 403 -10.18 -0.07 3.03
CA GLY A 403 -9.89 -0.85 4.25
C GLY A 403 -9.69 -2.36 4.16
N GLU A 404 -8.79 -2.86 5.03
CA GLU A 404 -8.27 -4.24 5.18
C GLU A 404 -7.50 -4.84 3.98
N HIS A 405 -7.38 -4.12 2.87
CA HIS A 405 -7.03 -4.71 1.57
C HIS A 405 -5.74 -4.17 0.90
N SER A 406 -4.95 -3.33 1.58
CA SER A 406 -3.66 -2.82 1.09
C SER A 406 -2.66 -2.71 2.25
N ARG A 407 -2.21 -3.86 2.77
CA ARG A 407 -1.25 -3.98 3.88
C ARG A 407 0.08 -4.54 3.36
N ILE A 408 1.17 -3.86 3.67
CA ILE A 408 2.53 -4.27 3.35
C ILE A 408 3.25 -4.55 4.68
N LEU A 409 3.71 -5.78 4.84
CA LEU A 409 4.42 -6.22 6.03
C LEU A 409 5.89 -6.43 5.68
N PHE A 410 6.76 -5.66 6.34
CA PHE A 410 8.19 -5.67 6.16
C PHE A 410 8.82 -6.56 7.23
N LYS A 411 9.47 -7.65 6.80
CA LYS A 411 10.12 -8.60 7.70
C LYS A 411 11.60 -8.75 7.38
N LYS A 412 12.34 -9.32 8.32
CA LYS A 412 13.69 -9.84 8.09
C LYS A 412 13.89 -11.03 9.02
N ASP A 413 14.30 -12.17 8.48
CA ASP A 413 14.47 -13.42 9.25
C ASP A 413 13.23 -13.78 10.09
N ASP A 414 12.03 -13.66 9.50
CA ASP A 414 10.71 -13.84 10.15
C ASP A 414 10.39 -12.86 11.31
N VAL A 415 11.23 -11.86 11.55
CA VAL A 415 10.96 -10.78 12.50
C VAL A 415 10.26 -9.62 11.79
N GLU A 416 9.10 -9.22 12.31
CA GLU A 416 8.39 -8.01 11.86
C GLU A 416 9.17 -6.75 12.24
N LEU A 417 9.49 -5.92 11.24
CA LEU A 417 10.20 -4.66 11.41
C LEU A 417 9.27 -3.47 11.23
N ALA A 418 8.40 -3.52 10.21
CA ALA A 418 7.42 -2.48 9.96
C ALA A 418 6.17 -3.02 9.28
N GLU A 419 5.09 -2.27 9.40
CA GLU A 419 3.83 -2.52 8.72
C GLU A 419 3.28 -1.21 8.17
N LEU A 420 2.93 -1.20 6.88
CA LEU A 420 2.36 -0.04 6.20
C LEU A 420 0.96 -0.38 5.67
N VAL A 421 -0.01 0.46 5.96
CA VAL A 421 -1.42 0.24 5.61
C VAL A 421 -2.00 1.47 4.91
N TYR A 422 -2.69 1.24 3.79
CA TYR A 422 -3.43 2.25 3.06
C TYR A 422 -4.94 2.23 3.40
N ASN A 423 -5.49 3.42 3.65
CA ASN A 423 -6.91 3.72 3.92
C ASN A 423 -7.60 2.67 4.81
N PRO A 424 -7.18 2.52 6.07
CA PRO A 424 -7.69 1.47 6.92
C PRO A 424 -9.16 1.75 7.31
N LYS A 425 -10.06 0.78 7.10
CA LYS A 425 -11.48 0.89 7.50
C LYS A 425 -11.63 0.68 9.00
N SER A 426 -12.59 1.40 9.58
CA SER A 426 -13.32 0.91 10.74
C SER A 426 -14.34 -0.13 10.27
N THR A 427 -14.25 -1.39 10.69
CA THR A 427 -15.26 -2.40 10.33
C THR A 427 -16.59 -2.02 10.97
N GLU A 428 -17.65 -1.80 10.18
CA GLU A 428 -18.97 -1.38 10.69
C GLU A 428 -19.61 -2.35 11.70
N ARG A 429 -19.04 -3.56 11.86
CA ARG A 429 -19.49 -4.54 12.85
C ARG A 429 -18.93 -4.32 14.26
N GLU A 430 -17.89 -3.51 14.41
CA GLU A 430 -17.37 -3.10 15.71
C GLU A 430 -16.90 -1.65 15.61
N ASN A 431 -17.54 -0.73 16.32
CA ASN A 431 -17.15 0.69 16.44
C ASN A 431 -15.79 0.88 17.16
N GLY A 432 -14.81 0.02 16.90
CA GLY A 432 -13.65 -0.18 17.74
C GLY A 432 -12.37 -0.64 17.04
N SER A 433 -12.34 -0.91 15.73
CA SER A 433 -11.08 -1.32 15.08
C SER A 433 -10.86 -0.71 13.70
N ILE A 434 -9.81 0.08 13.55
CA ILE A 434 -9.13 0.37 12.27
C ILE A 434 -8.55 -0.97 11.78
N GLY A 435 -8.63 -1.31 10.49
CA GLY A 435 -8.29 -2.62 9.87
C GLY A 435 -6.84 -3.14 10.03
N MET A 436 -6.09 -2.58 10.97
CA MET A 436 -4.85 -3.08 11.53
C MET A 436 -5.20 -3.70 12.88
N SER A 437 -4.88 -4.98 13.10
CA SER A 437 -5.08 -5.63 14.40
C SER A 437 -4.60 -4.69 15.50
N ASN A 438 -5.51 -4.27 16.39
CA ASN A 438 -5.26 -3.48 17.59
C ASN A 438 -5.35 -1.95 17.48
N LEU A 439 -5.68 -1.31 16.35
CA LEU A 439 -5.92 0.16 16.34
C LEU A 439 -7.40 0.49 16.60
N VAL A 440 -7.71 1.34 17.59
CA VAL A 440 -9.06 1.64 18.09
C VAL A 440 -9.36 3.14 17.99
N VAL A 441 -10.58 3.48 17.58
CA VAL A 441 -11.10 4.87 17.59
C VAL A 441 -12.36 4.91 18.44
N PRO A 442 -12.28 5.25 19.74
CA PRO A 442 -13.43 5.20 20.65
C PRO A 442 -14.54 6.21 20.35
N THR A 443 -14.26 7.21 19.52
CA THR A 443 -15.14 8.37 19.28
C THR A 443 -15.71 8.36 17.86
N VAL A 444 -15.42 9.39 17.06
CA VAL A 444 -15.88 9.54 15.68
C VAL A 444 -14.89 8.85 14.76
N PRO A 445 -15.33 8.09 13.74
CA PRO A 445 -14.44 7.43 12.79
C PRO A 445 -13.38 8.40 12.24
N GLN A 446 -12.11 8.10 12.49
CA GLN A 446 -10.96 8.79 11.93
C GLN A 446 -10.31 7.88 10.88
N LYS A 447 -9.93 8.45 9.73
CA LYS A 447 -9.43 7.70 8.58
C LYS A 447 -8.18 8.38 8.00
N PRO A 448 -7.00 8.15 8.59
CA PRO A 448 -5.75 8.55 7.95
C PRO A 448 -5.57 7.78 6.63
N ASP A 449 -4.91 8.40 5.64
CA ASP A 449 -4.72 7.75 4.34
C ASP A 449 -3.66 6.64 4.41
N ILE A 450 -2.61 6.86 5.19
CA ILE A 450 -1.47 5.94 5.31
C ILE A 450 -1.11 5.79 6.80
N VAL A 451 -0.89 4.56 7.25
CA VAL A 451 -0.46 4.23 8.60
C VAL A 451 0.82 3.42 8.55
N LEU A 452 1.90 3.94 9.12
CA LEU A 452 3.18 3.25 9.29
C LEU A 452 3.35 2.85 10.76
N GLN A 453 3.47 1.55 11.02
CA GLN A 453 3.87 1.02 12.32
C GLN A 453 5.30 0.51 12.24
N LEU A 454 6.15 0.98 13.16
CA LEU A 454 7.51 0.47 13.33
C LEU A 454 7.54 -0.41 14.59
N THR A 455 8.02 -1.64 14.44
CA THR A 455 8.22 -2.56 15.57
C THR A 455 9.62 -2.38 16.11
N LYS A 456 9.73 -1.92 17.35
CA LYS A 456 11.02 -1.70 18.02
C LYS A 456 11.32 -2.85 18.97
N ASN A 457 12.46 -3.49 18.76
CA ASN A 457 12.91 -4.68 19.51
C ASN A 457 13.91 -4.34 20.63
N ASP A 458 14.17 -3.06 20.90
CA ASP A 458 15.11 -2.59 21.92
C ASP A 458 14.48 -2.52 23.34
N LEU A 459 13.18 -2.75 23.46
CA LEU A 459 12.46 -2.88 24.74
C LEU A 459 11.96 -4.32 24.94
N HIS A 460 11.83 -4.75 26.20
CA HIS A 460 11.41 -6.10 26.58
C HIS A 460 9.98 -6.43 26.11
N ASN A 461 9.13 -5.41 25.97
CA ASN A 461 7.84 -5.50 25.31
C ASN A 461 8.01 -4.95 23.89
N LYS A 462 7.79 -5.78 22.86
CA LYS A 462 7.80 -5.37 21.45
C LYS A 462 6.80 -4.23 21.23
N MET A 463 7.27 -2.99 21.32
CA MET A 463 6.44 -1.81 21.18
C MET A 463 6.30 -1.45 19.71
N LYS A 464 5.07 -1.11 19.33
CA LYS A 464 4.78 -0.55 18.02
C LYS A 464 4.67 0.96 18.13
N PHE A 465 5.39 1.66 17.27
CA PHE A 465 5.33 3.11 17.14
C PHE A 465 4.55 3.43 15.86
N THR A 466 3.39 4.06 16.01
CA THR A 466 2.47 4.37 14.91
C THR A 466 2.65 5.80 14.45
N TYR A 467 2.87 5.98 13.16
CA TYR A 467 3.02 7.25 12.46
C TYR A 467 1.95 7.36 11.39
N LEU A 468 1.22 8.47 11.38
CA LEU A 468 0.10 8.69 10.48
C LEU A 468 0.54 9.62 9.36
N PHE A 469 0.25 9.26 8.11
CA PHE A 469 0.44 10.11 6.97
C PHE A 469 -0.90 10.34 6.26
N ASP A 470 -1.12 11.56 5.81
CA ASP A 470 -2.34 11.96 5.11
C ASP A 470 -1.96 12.75 3.85
N ALA A 471 -2.39 12.26 2.70
CA ALA A 471 -2.02 12.83 1.41
C ALA A 471 -3.07 13.86 0.98
N LYS A 472 -2.67 15.13 0.99
CA LYS A 472 -3.54 16.26 0.66
C LYS A 472 -3.16 16.86 -0.67
N TYR A 473 -4.00 16.64 -1.67
CA TYR A 473 -3.86 17.24 -3.00
C TYR A 473 -4.26 18.74 -3.04
N ARG A 474 -3.62 19.57 -2.21
CA ARG A 474 -3.93 21.00 -2.08
C ARG A 474 -2.68 21.83 -1.76
N ILE A 475 -2.64 23.04 -2.33
CA ILE A 475 -1.64 24.08 -2.03
C ILE A 475 -2.42 25.36 -1.73
N GLU A 476 -2.25 25.91 -0.52
CA GLU A 476 -2.97 27.12 -0.08
C GLU A 476 -2.23 28.38 -0.53
N GLY A 477 -0.90 28.41 -0.36
CA GLY A 477 -0.06 29.54 -0.72
C GLY A 477 1.43 29.21 -0.60
N LYS A 478 2.24 30.26 -0.45
CA LYS A 478 3.69 30.16 -0.24
C LYS A 478 4.13 30.93 1.01
N GLU A 479 5.02 30.34 1.79
CA GLU A 479 5.79 31.01 2.84
C GLU A 479 7.21 31.25 2.29
N GLY A 480 7.51 32.48 1.88
CA GLY A 480 8.70 32.73 1.06
C GLY A 480 8.57 32.06 -0.31
N ASN A 481 9.53 31.19 -0.68
CA ASN A 481 9.47 30.39 -1.90
C ASN A 481 8.99 28.94 -1.68
N VAL A 482 8.51 28.61 -0.48
CA VAL A 482 8.06 27.26 -0.12
C VAL A 482 6.55 27.17 -0.19
N ASP A 483 6.02 26.23 -0.97
CA ASP A 483 4.59 25.92 -0.98
C ASP A 483 4.15 25.36 0.37
N VAL A 484 2.96 25.74 0.82
CA VAL A 484 2.38 25.27 2.08
C VAL A 484 0.98 24.67 1.90
N PRO A 485 0.64 23.60 2.66
CA PRO A 485 -0.70 23.04 2.65
C PRO A 485 -1.68 23.96 3.41
N PRO A 486 -3.00 23.75 3.26
CA PRO A 486 -4.02 24.51 4.00
C PRO A 486 -3.95 24.29 5.52
N ASP A 487 -4.17 25.34 6.34
CA ASP A 487 -4.08 25.28 7.81
C ASP A 487 -5.04 24.25 8.45
N ASP A 488 -6.20 23.99 7.84
CA ASP A 488 -7.18 23.03 8.35
C ASP A 488 -6.68 21.58 8.33
N THR A 489 -5.69 21.28 7.48
CA THR A 489 -5.06 19.95 7.38
C THR A 489 -4.25 19.61 8.63
N LEU A 490 -3.59 20.59 9.25
CA LEU A 490 -2.82 20.36 10.49
C LEU A 490 -3.75 20.01 11.66
N ASN A 491 -4.90 20.68 11.73
CA ASN A 491 -5.95 20.38 12.72
C ASN A 491 -6.50 18.97 12.55
N GLN A 492 -6.55 18.43 11.33
CA GLN A 492 -6.89 17.04 11.09
C GLN A 492 -5.87 16.08 11.70
N MET A 493 -4.58 16.37 11.60
CA MET A 493 -3.53 15.53 12.20
C MET A 493 -3.55 15.55 13.72
N HIS A 494 -3.85 16.70 14.35
CA HIS A 494 -4.10 16.74 15.80
C HIS A 494 -5.27 15.84 16.20
N ARG A 495 -6.40 15.90 15.46
CA ARG A 495 -7.55 15.04 15.71
C ARG A 495 -7.20 13.55 15.57
N TYR A 496 -6.47 13.18 14.53
CA TYR A 496 -6.04 11.79 14.33
C TYR A 496 -5.12 11.30 15.45
N ARG A 497 -4.08 12.08 15.76
CA ARG A 497 -3.15 11.76 16.84
C ARG A 497 -3.89 11.55 18.14
N ASP A 498 -4.86 12.39 18.48
CA ASP A 498 -5.52 12.36 19.79
C ASP A 498 -6.69 11.36 19.87
N ALA A 499 -7.33 11.02 18.74
CA ALA A 499 -8.48 10.10 18.69
C ALA A 499 -8.14 8.64 18.39
N ILE A 500 -6.98 8.34 17.80
CA ILE A 500 -6.54 6.98 17.48
C ILE A 500 -5.72 6.41 18.64
N TYR A 501 -6.03 5.17 19.02
CA TYR A 501 -5.39 4.44 20.11
C TYR A 501 -4.98 3.04 19.65
N TYR A 502 -4.11 2.39 20.41
CA TYR A 502 -3.77 0.99 20.24
C TYR A 502 -4.33 0.14 21.39
N LYS A 503 -4.70 -1.10 21.11
CA LYS A 503 -5.32 -2.03 22.05
C LYS A 503 -5.01 -3.47 21.67
N GLU A 504 -4.07 -4.07 22.40
CA GLU A 504 -3.50 -5.39 22.10
C GLU A 504 -4.50 -6.56 22.07
N TYR A 505 -5.61 -6.44 22.82
CA TYR A 505 -6.76 -7.35 22.83
C TYR A 505 -7.97 -6.65 23.47
N ASP A 506 -9.19 -7.17 23.31
CA ASP A 506 -10.45 -6.49 23.69
C ASP A 506 -10.61 -6.05 25.15
N LYS A 507 -9.80 -6.57 26.07
CA LYS A 507 -9.81 -6.18 27.48
C LYS A 507 -8.55 -5.43 27.91
N ALA A 508 -7.61 -5.20 27.00
CA ALA A 508 -6.39 -4.44 27.26
C ALA A 508 -6.73 -2.95 27.45
N PRO A 509 -5.96 -2.23 28.29
CA PRO A 509 -6.03 -0.77 28.34
C PRO A 509 -5.66 -0.16 26.98
N LEU A 510 -6.26 0.97 26.65
CA LEU A 510 -5.87 1.76 25.48
C LEU A 510 -4.46 2.31 25.69
N LYS A 511 -3.56 2.01 24.75
CA LYS A 511 -2.18 2.52 24.67
C LYS A 511 -2.12 3.64 23.64
N LYS A 512 -1.44 4.76 23.96
CA LYS A 512 -1.17 5.83 22.98
C LYS A 512 0.10 5.49 22.19
N GLU A 513 -0.04 4.61 21.21
CA GLU A 513 1.08 4.25 20.34
C GLU A 513 1.20 5.16 19.11
N VAL A 514 0.30 6.15 18.97
CA VAL A 514 0.37 7.16 17.90
C VAL A 514 1.30 8.29 18.31
N ILE A 515 2.44 8.35 17.64
CA ILE A 515 3.56 9.24 17.96
C ILE A 515 3.45 10.57 17.23
N GLY A 516 3.04 10.52 15.97
CA GLY A 516 3.05 11.69 15.09
C GLY A 516 2.13 11.57 13.89
N GLY A 517 1.93 12.71 13.25
CA GLY A 517 1.02 12.87 12.13
C GLY A 517 1.57 13.84 11.08
N TYR A 518 1.74 13.39 9.85
CA TYR A 518 2.40 14.15 8.79
C TYR A 518 1.51 14.29 7.56
N ILE A 519 1.54 15.46 6.94
CA ILE A 519 0.83 15.73 5.69
C ILE A 519 1.81 15.57 4.52
N LEU A 520 1.39 14.83 3.50
CA LEU A 520 2.08 14.76 2.21
C LEU A 520 1.29 15.60 1.22
N PHE A 521 1.90 16.60 0.61
CA PHE A 521 1.19 17.50 -0.29
C PHE A 521 2.04 17.82 -1.53
N PRO A 522 1.43 18.13 -2.68
CA PRO A 522 2.15 18.39 -3.91
C PRO A 522 2.74 19.80 -3.86
N GLY A 523 3.58 20.12 -2.87
CA GLY A 523 4.31 21.38 -2.74
C GLY A 523 5.72 21.31 -3.33
N ASP A 524 6.31 22.46 -3.59
CA ASP A 524 7.72 22.63 -3.99
C ASP A 524 8.39 23.69 -3.10
N GLY A 525 9.72 23.69 -3.10
CA GLY A 525 10.56 24.57 -2.29
C GLY A 525 11.98 24.01 -2.20
N GLU A 526 12.97 24.90 -2.05
CA GLU A 526 14.35 24.44 -1.82
C GLU A 526 14.47 23.80 -0.42
N PRO A 527 15.16 22.65 -0.27
CA PRO A 527 15.12 21.88 0.98
C PRO A 527 15.52 22.65 2.25
N LEU A 528 16.49 23.57 2.14
CA LEU A 528 16.94 24.40 3.27
C LEU A 528 15.89 25.42 3.71
N GLU A 529 15.04 25.88 2.79
CA GLU A 529 13.93 26.76 3.09
C GLU A 529 12.75 25.96 3.62
N VAL A 530 12.47 24.78 3.04
CA VAL A 530 11.45 23.84 3.55
C VAL A 530 11.72 23.50 5.02
N GLN A 531 12.98 23.21 5.38
CA GLN A 531 13.36 22.90 6.76
C GLN A 531 13.15 24.05 7.76
N LYS A 532 13.09 25.30 7.28
CA LYS A 532 12.81 26.51 8.06
C LYS A 532 11.34 26.94 8.00
N SER A 533 10.54 26.28 7.17
CA SER A 533 9.12 26.58 7.07
C SER A 533 8.41 26.16 8.36
N LYS A 534 7.35 26.90 8.71
CA LYS A 534 6.61 26.67 9.95
C LYS A 534 6.18 25.21 10.11
N PHE A 535 5.65 24.60 9.05
CA PHE A 535 5.11 23.22 9.11
C PHE A 535 6.18 22.13 9.18
N TYR A 536 7.44 22.43 8.80
CA TYR A 536 8.54 21.49 9.01
C TYR A 536 9.11 21.61 10.42
N GLU A 537 9.20 22.83 10.96
CA GLU A 537 9.69 23.05 12.33
C GLU A 537 8.78 22.39 13.38
N THR A 538 7.46 22.42 13.19
CA THR A 538 6.50 21.79 14.11
C THR A 538 6.66 20.27 14.23
N ILE A 539 7.33 19.61 13.27
CA ILE A 539 7.69 18.19 13.37
C ILE A 539 8.57 17.96 14.60
N LYS A 540 9.53 18.85 14.87
CA LYS A 540 10.43 18.73 16.01
C LYS A 540 9.75 19.07 17.34
N GLU A 541 8.76 19.96 17.31
CA GLU A 541 8.09 20.46 18.51
C GLU A 541 6.95 19.55 18.99
N VAL A 542 6.12 19.06 18.06
CA VAL A 542 4.87 18.37 18.39
C VAL A 542 4.64 17.06 17.63
N ASN A 543 5.64 16.59 16.87
CA ASN A 543 5.55 15.43 15.97
C ASN A 543 4.41 15.54 14.95
N ILE A 544 4.04 16.76 14.58
CA ILE A 544 3.03 17.05 13.55
C ILE A 544 3.59 18.07 12.58
N GLY A 545 3.45 17.81 11.28
CA GLY A 545 3.94 18.73 10.26
C GLY A 545 3.61 18.29 8.84
N ALA A 546 4.32 18.84 7.87
CA ALA A 546 4.08 18.57 6.45
C ALA A 546 5.37 18.39 5.66
N PHE A 547 5.31 17.53 4.64
CA PHE A 547 6.39 17.30 3.68
C PHE A 547 5.89 17.59 2.26
N PRO A 548 6.57 18.47 1.50
CA PRO A 548 6.35 18.56 0.07
C PRO A 548 6.80 17.25 -0.59
N LEU A 549 5.92 16.67 -1.41
CA LEU A 549 6.19 15.41 -2.10
C LEU A 549 5.58 15.46 -3.51
N ARG A 550 6.43 15.50 -4.52
CA ARG A 550 6.07 15.52 -5.95
C ARG A 550 6.89 14.50 -6.73
N PRO A 551 6.33 13.93 -7.82
CA PRO A 551 7.10 13.07 -8.72
C PRO A 551 8.31 13.82 -9.28
N LYS A 552 9.42 13.12 -9.47
CA LYS A 552 10.71 13.66 -9.96
C LYS A 552 11.39 14.69 -9.04
N ASP A 553 10.84 15.01 -7.87
CA ASP A 553 11.48 15.88 -6.89
C ASP A 553 12.28 15.06 -5.86
N GLN A 554 13.47 14.62 -6.27
CA GLN A 554 14.35 13.84 -5.39
C GLN A 554 14.81 14.66 -4.17
N LYS A 555 14.95 15.98 -4.30
CA LYS A 555 15.47 16.84 -3.24
C LYS A 555 14.52 16.84 -2.03
N ASN A 556 13.23 17.08 -2.26
CA ASN A 556 12.25 17.08 -1.19
C ASN A 556 11.86 15.67 -0.75
N ARG A 557 11.88 14.67 -1.65
CA ARG A 557 11.76 13.25 -1.27
C ARG A 557 12.82 12.86 -0.22
N ASN A 558 14.07 13.32 -0.38
CA ASN A 558 15.14 13.03 0.58
C ASN A 558 14.87 13.59 1.99
N LEU A 559 14.07 14.63 2.15
CA LEU A 559 13.67 15.13 3.47
C LEU A 559 12.77 14.13 4.20
N LEU A 560 11.80 13.55 3.49
CA LEU A 560 10.93 12.50 4.01
C LEU A 560 11.71 11.22 4.27
N GLU A 561 12.62 10.86 3.37
CA GLU A 561 13.51 9.71 3.53
C GLU A 561 14.40 9.83 4.77
N HIS A 562 15.08 10.97 4.94
CA HIS A 562 15.89 11.22 6.13
C HIS A 562 15.05 11.15 7.41
N PHE A 563 13.84 11.72 7.38
CA PHE A 563 12.91 11.69 8.50
C PHE A 563 12.48 10.26 8.86
N ILE A 564 12.03 9.46 7.88
CA ILE A 564 11.66 8.06 8.11
C ILE A 564 12.87 7.24 8.59
N GLY A 565 14.05 7.49 8.03
CA GLY A 565 15.31 6.91 8.50
C GLY A 565 15.60 7.26 9.96
N GLU A 566 15.38 8.50 10.40
CA GLU A 566 15.48 8.87 11.81
C GLU A 566 14.47 8.11 12.69
N LEU A 567 13.21 7.96 12.24
CA LEU A 567 12.19 7.21 12.96
C LEU A 567 12.58 5.74 13.13
N ILE A 568 13.18 5.13 12.11
CA ILE A 568 13.64 3.74 12.11
C ILE A 568 14.87 3.56 13.01
N ASN A 569 15.81 4.50 13.01
CA ASN A 569 17.08 4.36 13.73
C ASN A 569 17.05 4.84 15.20
N LYS A 570 16.13 5.73 15.57
CA LYS A 570 16.00 6.20 16.97
C LYS A 570 15.59 5.07 17.92
N LYS A 571 16.18 5.06 19.11
CA LYS A 571 15.81 4.13 20.19
C LYS A 571 14.43 4.46 20.74
N SER A 572 13.73 3.45 21.24
CA SER A 572 12.39 3.60 21.81
C SER A 572 12.35 4.62 22.95
N THR A 573 13.37 4.65 23.82
CA THR A 573 13.46 5.61 24.93
C THR A 573 13.53 7.06 24.46
N GLU A 574 14.32 7.34 23.41
CA GLU A 574 14.47 8.68 22.85
C GLU A 574 13.20 9.17 22.16
N ILE A 575 12.43 8.26 21.58
CA ILE A 575 11.14 8.58 20.98
C ILE A 575 10.14 8.92 22.08
N ILE A 576 10.06 8.08 23.13
CA ILE A 576 9.16 8.28 24.27
C ILE A 576 9.43 9.62 24.98
N ASP A 577 10.69 9.98 25.22
CA ASP A 577 11.08 11.22 25.91
C ASP A 577 10.64 12.50 25.15
N ARG A 578 10.48 12.41 23.82
CA ARG A 578 10.06 13.53 22.97
C ARG A 578 8.55 13.60 22.75
N VAL A 579 7.80 12.59 23.18
CA VAL A 579 6.34 12.56 23.05
C VAL A 579 5.72 13.31 24.22
N ILE A 580 4.89 14.30 23.92
CA ILE A 580 4.13 15.02 24.95
C ILE A 580 3.25 14.02 25.71
N PRO A 581 3.39 13.88 27.04
CA PRO A 581 2.61 12.92 27.81
C PRO A 581 1.10 13.21 27.72
N GLN A 582 0.35 12.30 27.11
CA GLN A 582 -1.11 12.25 27.09
C GLN A 582 -1.65 11.13 28.01
N LYS A 583 -2.96 11.06 28.22
CA LYS A 583 -3.56 9.99 29.02
C LYS A 583 -3.42 8.64 28.30
N GLY A 584 -2.74 7.68 28.95
CA GLY A 584 -2.47 6.34 28.37
C GLY A 584 -1.21 6.27 27.50
N THR A 585 -0.30 7.26 27.62
CA THR A 585 0.79 7.47 26.65
C THR A 585 1.73 6.29 26.49
N PHE A 586 2.08 5.67 27.60
CA PHE A 586 2.70 4.37 27.61
C PHE A 586 2.21 3.73 28.90
N VAL A 587 1.50 2.60 28.81
CA VAL A 587 1.21 1.83 30.02
C VAL A 587 2.56 1.28 30.50
N GLU A 588 3.19 2.03 31.40
CA GLU A 588 4.18 1.55 32.36
C GLU A 588 5.42 0.85 31.79
N VAL A 589 6.16 1.47 30.86
CA VAL A 589 7.53 1.02 30.58
C VAL A 589 8.43 1.48 31.72
N GLY A 590 8.69 0.59 32.67
CA GLY A 590 9.84 0.67 33.56
C GLY A 590 9.68 1.44 34.87
N ASN A 591 8.48 1.85 35.29
CA ASN A 591 8.37 2.55 36.59
C ASN A 591 8.48 1.62 37.80
N ARG A 592 8.31 0.29 37.64
CA ARG A 592 8.33 -0.69 38.74
C ARG A 592 9.76 -1.02 39.18
N ILE A 593 9.98 -0.95 40.48
CA ILE A 593 11.26 -1.18 41.14
C ILE A 593 11.07 -2.23 42.22
N LEU A 594 11.93 -3.24 42.21
CA LEU A 594 12.09 -4.14 43.34
C LEU A 594 13.21 -3.62 44.24
N ILE A 595 12.86 -3.21 45.45
CA ILE A 595 13.85 -2.94 46.49
C ILE A 595 14.13 -4.26 47.21
N GLY A 596 15.36 -4.74 47.17
CA GLY A 596 15.75 -6.01 47.80
C GLY A 596 16.84 -5.83 48.84
N LEU A 597 16.70 -6.53 49.96
CA LEU A 597 17.73 -6.57 51.00
C LEU A 597 19.00 -7.22 50.45
N VAL A 598 20.13 -6.52 50.60
CA VAL A 598 21.47 -7.03 50.29
C VAL A 598 22.23 -7.24 51.60
N THR A 599 22.65 -8.48 51.85
CA THR A 599 23.45 -8.87 53.02
C THR A 599 24.81 -9.40 52.61
N ASN A 600 25.70 -9.55 53.60
CA ASN A 600 26.96 -10.28 53.41
C ASN A 600 26.70 -11.70 52.88
N SER A 601 27.56 -12.13 51.98
CA SER A 601 27.50 -13.38 51.23
C SER A 601 28.88 -14.03 51.24
N SER A 602 28.94 -15.36 51.16
CA SER A 602 30.18 -16.11 50.99
C SER A 602 30.87 -15.84 49.65
N ARG A 603 30.13 -15.32 48.67
CA ARG A 603 30.68 -14.90 47.37
C ARG A 603 31.58 -13.68 47.56
N LYS A 604 32.86 -13.84 47.18
CA LYS A 604 33.90 -12.81 47.33
C LYS A 604 33.46 -11.49 46.68
N GLY A 605 33.54 -10.40 47.44
CA GLY A 605 33.23 -9.05 46.97
C GLY A 605 31.75 -8.74 46.79
N TYR A 606 30.82 -9.67 47.03
CA TYR A 606 29.39 -9.48 46.73
C TYR A 606 28.80 -8.20 47.35
N PHE A 607 28.93 -8.03 48.66
CA PHE A 607 28.40 -6.85 49.36
C PHE A 607 29.13 -5.56 48.95
N GLN A 608 30.46 -5.63 48.80
CA GLN A 608 31.27 -4.48 48.42
C GLN A 608 30.93 -3.97 47.02
N ASN A 609 30.65 -4.86 46.06
CA ASN A 609 30.27 -4.49 44.70
C ASN A 609 28.99 -3.65 44.66
N PHE A 610 28.05 -3.83 45.60
CA PHE A 610 26.86 -2.98 45.70
C PHE A 610 27.18 -1.60 46.28
N LEU A 611 28.11 -1.51 47.24
CA LEU A 611 28.55 -0.21 47.77
C LEU A 611 29.29 0.63 46.73
N ASP A 612 30.09 -0.05 45.89
CA ASP A 612 30.94 0.55 44.86
C ASP A 612 30.19 0.83 43.55
N GLY A 613 28.93 0.40 43.42
CA GLY A 613 28.16 0.57 42.18
C GLY A 613 28.51 -0.43 41.06
N THR A 614 29.32 -1.45 41.32
CA THR A 614 29.87 -2.39 40.32
C THR A 614 29.19 -3.76 40.31
N ALA A 615 28.14 -3.95 41.11
CA ALA A 615 27.41 -5.21 41.19
C ALA A 615 26.75 -5.61 39.85
N THR A 616 26.98 -6.86 39.45
CA THR A 616 26.43 -7.46 38.22
C THR A 616 25.42 -8.58 38.50
N LEU A 617 25.25 -8.96 39.76
CA LEU A 617 24.40 -10.07 40.16
C LEU A 617 23.80 -9.82 41.53
N TYR A 618 22.48 -9.95 41.63
CA TYR A 618 21.76 -10.11 42.89
C TYR A 618 21.09 -11.49 42.91
N TYR A 619 20.98 -12.11 44.09
CA TYR A 619 20.22 -13.34 44.25
C TYR A 619 19.38 -13.33 45.52
N THR A 620 18.23 -14.00 45.48
CA THR A 620 17.25 -13.99 46.57
C THR A 620 17.61 -14.97 47.70
N GLY A 621 16.88 -14.84 48.82
CA GLY A 621 16.75 -15.91 49.81
C GLY A 621 16.05 -17.16 49.23
N SER A 622 15.88 -18.18 50.06
CA SER A 622 15.17 -19.43 49.70
C SER A 622 13.69 -19.23 49.39
N HIS A 623 13.11 -18.09 49.75
CA HIS A 623 11.69 -17.79 49.53
C HIS A 623 11.58 -16.43 48.83
N PHE A 624 10.84 -16.40 47.72
CA PHE A 624 10.49 -15.18 46.98
C PHE A 624 8.97 -15.03 46.96
N PRO A 625 8.40 -13.84 47.27
CA PRO A 625 6.95 -13.65 47.31
C PRO A 625 6.29 -13.95 45.97
N THR A 626 5.30 -14.85 45.94
CA THR A 626 4.54 -15.21 44.73
C THR A 626 3.64 -14.08 44.23
N THR A 627 3.41 -13.04 45.03
CA THR A 627 2.63 -11.85 44.67
C THR A 627 3.37 -10.90 43.72
N ILE A 628 4.69 -11.05 43.56
CA ILE A 628 5.50 -10.19 42.70
C ILE A 628 5.62 -10.83 41.32
N ALA A 629 5.04 -10.18 40.31
CA ALA A 629 5.07 -10.65 38.93
C ALA A 629 6.47 -10.39 38.32
N LEU A 630 7.25 -11.45 38.11
CA LEU A 630 8.62 -11.37 37.61
C LEU A 630 8.74 -10.79 36.19
N GLN A 631 7.71 -10.98 35.36
CA GLN A 631 7.67 -10.52 33.97
C GLN A 631 7.64 -9.00 33.83
N ASP A 632 7.28 -8.27 34.89
CA ASP A 632 7.12 -6.81 34.90
C ASP A 632 8.19 -6.09 35.74
N LEU A 633 9.24 -6.80 36.18
CA LEU A 633 10.33 -6.26 36.99
C LEU A 633 11.48 -5.72 36.11
N HIS A 634 11.67 -4.40 36.13
CA HIS A 634 12.63 -3.72 35.25
C HIS A 634 13.84 -3.17 36.01
N TYR A 635 13.62 -2.66 37.23
CA TYR A 635 14.68 -2.07 38.05
C TYR A 635 14.79 -2.76 39.41
N PHE A 636 16.03 -2.81 39.90
CA PHE A 636 16.39 -3.29 41.22
C PHE A 636 17.10 -2.19 42.01
N MET A 637 16.72 -2.02 43.26
CA MET A 637 17.42 -1.14 44.19
C MET A 637 17.93 -1.94 45.40
N PRO A 638 19.25 -1.95 45.66
CA PRO A 638 19.78 -2.61 46.84
C PRO A 638 19.42 -1.81 48.08
N TYR A 639 18.73 -2.45 49.02
CA TYR A 639 18.61 -1.96 50.38
C TYR A 639 19.75 -2.50 51.22
N ILE A 640 20.61 -1.58 51.68
CA ILE A 640 21.72 -1.89 52.58
C ILE A 640 21.24 -1.68 54.01
N LYS A 641 21.16 -2.76 54.79
CA LYS A 641 20.66 -2.73 56.16
C LYS A 641 21.40 -1.68 57.00
N GLY A 642 20.68 -0.74 57.58
CA GLY A 642 21.24 0.34 58.40
C GLY A 642 21.79 1.55 57.63
N GLN A 643 21.90 1.49 56.29
CA GLN A 643 22.25 2.65 55.46
C GLN A 643 21.06 3.15 54.65
N GLY A 644 20.32 2.26 54.00
CA GLY A 644 19.17 2.62 53.18
C GLY A 644 19.31 2.24 51.71
N ILE A 645 18.58 2.94 50.85
CA ILE A 645 18.64 2.83 49.37
C ILE A 645 19.34 4.06 48.78
N ARG A 646 20.00 3.89 47.62
CA ARG A 646 20.68 4.99 46.91
C ARG A 646 20.76 4.74 45.41
N ASP A 647 21.22 3.55 45.04
CA ASP A 647 21.60 3.22 43.67
C ASP A 647 20.49 2.45 42.94
N VAL A 648 20.42 2.62 41.63
CA VAL A 648 19.44 1.96 40.75
C VAL A 648 20.18 1.08 39.76
N TYR A 649 19.75 -0.18 39.67
CA TYR A 649 20.24 -1.15 38.71
C TYR A 649 19.10 -1.55 37.77
N GLU A 650 19.44 -1.73 36.51
CA GLU A 650 18.55 -2.35 35.53
C GLU A 650 18.69 -3.87 35.61
N ILE A 651 17.56 -4.58 35.59
CA ILE A 651 17.52 -6.03 35.56
C ILE A 651 17.64 -6.46 34.10
N VAL A 652 18.79 -7.00 33.74
CA VAL A 652 19.08 -7.48 32.37
C VAL A 652 18.42 -8.83 32.13
N ARG A 653 18.39 -9.69 33.16
CA ARG A 653 17.83 -11.03 33.09
C ARG A 653 17.48 -11.56 34.46
N VAL A 654 16.40 -12.36 34.54
CA VAL A 654 16.06 -13.15 35.74
C VAL A 654 16.17 -14.63 35.39
N ARG A 655 16.85 -15.41 36.24
CA ARG A 655 16.96 -16.87 36.08
C ARG A 655 16.86 -17.57 37.43
N THR A 656 16.49 -18.84 37.42
CA THR A 656 16.51 -19.67 38.62
C THR A 656 17.91 -20.28 38.79
N ILE A 657 18.47 -20.20 40.00
CA ILE A 657 19.77 -20.78 40.37
C ILE A 657 19.62 -21.63 41.64
N THR A 658 20.59 -22.50 41.89
CA THR A 658 20.65 -23.28 43.13
C THR A 658 21.37 -22.53 44.25
N ALA A 659 21.17 -22.95 45.50
CA ALA A 659 21.86 -22.36 46.65
C ALA A 659 23.39 -22.49 46.55
N LYS A 660 23.88 -23.58 45.95
CA LYS A 660 25.31 -23.80 45.66
C LYS A 660 25.86 -22.81 44.64
N GLU A 661 25.14 -22.59 43.54
CA GLU A 661 25.52 -21.63 42.50
C GLU A 661 25.56 -20.19 43.03
N ALA A 662 24.58 -19.82 43.88
CA ALA A 662 24.50 -18.48 44.48
C ALA A 662 25.72 -18.15 45.36
N LYS A 663 26.15 -19.13 46.17
CA LYS A 663 27.16 -18.95 47.22
C LYS A 663 28.59 -19.27 46.78
N GLN A 664 28.77 -19.97 45.65
CA GLN A 664 30.06 -20.49 45.18
C GLN A 664 30.78 -21.34 46.25
N VAL A 665 30.04 -22.18 46.98
CA VAL A 665 30.59 -23.09 48.00
C VAL A 665 30.26 -24.52 47.60
N GLU A 666 31.30 -25.34 47.40
CA GLU A 666 31.16 -26.80 47.35
C GLU A 666 31.08 -27.32 48.78
N SER A 667 29.86 -27.52 49.30
CA SER A 667 29.67 -28.28 50.54
C SER A 667 28.58 -29.32 50.34
N GLU A 668 28.92 -30.58 50.60
CA GLU A 668 27.98 -31.69 50.67
C GLU A 668 27.13 -31.53 51.94
N GLY A 669 25.81 -31.42 51.78
CA GLY A 669 24.86 -31.52 52.91
C GLY A 669 23.89 -30.35 53.15
N THR A 670 23.89 -29.28 52.33
CA THR A 670 22.82 -28.26 52.41
C THR A 670 21.70 -28.58 51.41
N ALA A 671 20.45 -28.47 51.85
CA ALA A 671 19.27 -28.57 50.98
C ALA A 671 19.42 -27.59 49.81
N ASP A 672 19.29 -28.09 48.58
CA ASP A 672 19.57 -27.33 47.36
C ASP A 672 18.32 -26.55 46.95
N ASP A 673 17.95 -25.56 47.76
CA ASP A 673 16.76 -24.74 47.52
C ASP A 673 16.97 -23.84 46.30
N LEU A 674 15.92 -23.73 45.47
CA LEU A 674 15.90 -22.87 44.29
C LEU A 674 15.78 -21.38 44.69
N ARG A 675 16.54 -20.53 44.02
CA ARG A 675 16.59 -19.08 44.23
C ARG A 675 16.44 -18.35 42.91
N LEU A 676 16.05 -17.09 42.95
CA LEU A 676 16.10 -16.22 41.77
C LEU A 676 17.41 -15.45 41.74
N ALA A 677 18.00 -15.35 40.56
CA ALA A 677 19.16 -14.54 40.26
C ALA A 677 18.78 -13.46 39.25
N PHE A 678 19.13 -12.22 39.59
CA PHE A 678 18.95 -11.03 38.79
C PHE A 678 20.32 -10.63 38.27
N GLU A 679 20.51 -10.72 36.96
CA GLU A 679 21.68 -10.15 36.29
C GLU A 679 21.46 -8.65 36.18
N LEU A 680 22.40 -7.86 36.73
CA LEU A 680 22.24 -6.43 36.95
C LEU A 680 23.21 -5.61 36.10
N ARG A 681 22.74 -4.44 35.66
CA ARG A 681 23.57 -3.38 35.08
C ARG A 681 23.35 -2.09 35.86
N PHE A 682 24.42 -1.45 36.33
CA PHE A 682 24.31 -0.16 37.02
C PHE A 682 23.68 0.87 36.08
N SER A 683 22.63 1.56 36.55
CA SER A 683 21.92 2.59 35.78
C SER A 683 22.32 3.98 36.25
N ARG A 684 21.98 4.34 37.49
CA ARG A 684 22.20 5.69 38.06
C ARG A 684 22.12 5.68 39.58
N LYS A 685 22.59 6.76 40.20
CA LYS A 685 22.26 7.08 41.60
C LYS A 685 20.95 7.84 41.63
N LEU A 686 20.00 7.39 42.45
CA LEU A 686 18.71 8.09 42.63
C LEU A 686 18.82 9.20 43.66
N PHE A 687 19.64 9.01 44.69
CA PHE A 687 19.89 9.97 45.76
C PHE A 687 21.40 10.24 45.89
N GLU A 688 21.77 11.47 46.27
CA GLU A 688 23.16 11.84 46.55
C GLU A 688 23.78 11.03 47.72
N GLY A 689 22.95 10.71 48.72
CA GLY A 689 23.30 9.86 49.87
C GLY A 689 22.28 8.74 50.08
N TYR A 690 22.58 7.80 50.97
CA TYR A 690 21.63 6.74 51.31
C TYR A 690 20.43 7.30 52.08
N ARG A 691 19.23 6.85 51.73
CA ARG A 691 17.97 7.20 52.40
C ARG A 691 17.33 5.97 53.04
N GLN A 692 16.92 6.09 54.29
CA GLN A 692 16.20 5.02 54.98
C GLN A 692 14.81 4.83 54.39
N ILE A 693 14.32 3.60 54.45
CA ILE A 693 12.98 3.23 54.02
C ILE A 693 12.21 2.59 55.18
N ASP A 694 10.89 2.69 55.12
CA ASP A 694 10.00 2.05 56.08
C ASP A 694 10.04 0.52 55.87
N THR A 695 10.85 -0.15 56.70
CA THR A 695 11.03 -1.60 56.65
C THR A 695 9.77 -2.40 57.00
N HIS A 696 8.72 -1.77 57.57
CA HIS A 696 7.43 -2.43 57.77
C HIS A 696 6.70 -2.72 56.46
N LYS A 697 7.04 -2.00 55.37
CA LYS A 697 6.52 -2.25 54.02
C LYS A 697 7.22 -3.42 53.31
N MET A 698 8.25 -4.03 53.91
CA MET A 698 8.95 -5.18 53.32
C MET A 698 8.16 -6.48 53.50
N VAL A 699 7.78 -7.08 52.38
CA VAL A 699 7.24 -8.44 52.34
C VAL A 699 8.33 -9.42 52.78
N ASN A 700 8.02 -10.28 53.75
CA ASN A 700 8.96 -11.23 54.35
C ASN A 700 10.28 -10.59 54.83
N HIS A 701 10.26 -9.30 55.19
CA HIS A 701 11.42 -8.50 55.58
C HIS A 701 12.57 -8.48 54.57
N THR A 702 12.28 -8.74 53.30
CA THR A 702 13.30 -8.92 52.25
C THR A 702 13.06 -8.08 51.01
N PHE A 703 11.80 -7.77 50.66
CA PHE A 703 11.48 -7.06 49.42
C PHE A 703 10.41 -5.98 49.60
N VAL A 704 10.58 -4.83 48.96
CA VAL A 704 9.50 -3.86 48.69
C VAL A 704 9.28 -3.82 47.19
N ASP A 705 8.03 -3.97 46.77
CA ASP A 705 7.61 -3.84 45.38
C ASP A 705 6.89 -2.49 45.22
N THR A 706 7.48 -1.58 44.45
CA THR A 706 7.02 -0.19 44.36
C THR A 706 7.28 0.39 42.96
N THR A 707 7.01 1.68 42.76
CA THR A 707 7.36 2.42 41.55
C THR A 707 8.22 3.64 41.86
N PHE A 708 8.93 4.19 40.86
CA PHE A 708 9.70 5.44 41.03
C PHE A 708 8.83 6.58 41.57
N ASP A 709 7.59 6.71 41.10
CA ASP A 709 6.66 7.77 41.52
C ASP A 709 6.21 7.64 42.98
N LYS A 710 6.25 6.41 43.54
CA LYS A 710 5.84 6.11 44.93
C LYS A 710 7.03 5.85 45.85
N ILE A 711 8.25 6.07 45.37
CA ILE A 711 9.43 5.73 46.15
C ILE A 711 9.58 6.65 47.36
N GLU A 712 9.15 7.91 47.26
CA GLU A 712 9.14 8.86 48.37
C GLU A 712 8.19 8.44 49.49
N GLU A 713 7.07 7.78 49.16
CA GLU A 713 6.16 7.21 50.17
C GLU A 713 6.81 6.07 50.98
N CYS A 714 7.87 5.46 50.43
CA CYS A 714 8.61 4.38 51.08
C CYS A 714 9.81 4.89 51.89
N VAL A 715 10.28 6.11 51.63
CA VAL A 715 11.41 6.73 52.31
C VAL A 715 10.95 7.36 53.62
N ILE A 716 11.68 7.13 54.71
CA ILE A 716 11.42 7.81 55.98
C ILE A 716 11.97 9.23 55.83
N ILE A 717 11.08 10.23 55.88
CA ILE A 717 11.48 11.63 55.97
C ILE A 717 11.81 11.89 57.44
N ASP A 718 13.08 12.15 57.74
CA ASP A 718 13.43 12.72 59.04
C ASP A 718 12.81 14.12 59.10
N GLU A 719 11.76 14.30 59.92
CA GLU A 719 11.32 15.63 60.31
C GLU A 719 12.50 16.29 61.05
N ILE A 720 13.08 17.33 60.44
CA ILE A 720 13.96 18.27 61.12
C ILE A 720 13.15 19.50 61.50
#